data_AF-A0A662KN30-F1
#
_entry.id   AF-A0A662KN30-F1
#
_cell.length_a   1.000
_cell.length_b   1.000
_cell.length_c   1.000
_cell.angle_alpha   90.00
_cell.angle_beta   90.00
_cell.angle_gamma   90.00
#
_symmetry.space_group_name_H-M   'P 1'
#
loop_
_entity.id
_entity.type
_entity.pdbx_description
1 polymer ?
#
loop_
_entity_poly.entity_id
_entity_poly.type
_entity_poly.pdbx_seq_one_letter_code
_entity_poly.pdbx_strand_id
1 'polypeptide(L)'
;MVDKPLVVLLSLYLDLSPQKSISPGSLYRDWDGMRRKRLLLGLMLAIFICGVLALVSATCKAETTDGRILYVGGDGPGNYTKIQDAIDNASDGDIIFVKSGVYKENVVLNKNVSIEGENRETTILEAASTERRTLELYKVSNCKISNITIRGAKGDKSNLYLSECRNVTIQYCSIEESEEGDGIFLYRCSLISIRNNSILNNKQGNGILLAYSSYCIITNNKISGNQIGIFLQYQSCNNTIARNYIEDNLLVGVRIPKSGNFLINPRNNTIFENVFKSNGQNAEDCVNVTEERNLWYNPETKRGNYWDDYQGKDANHDGIGDTPYCIPGNAGSKDEYVLGFFAGDEDSHQPTNQKPVADAGGDYYGTVNESIRFDASQSRDPDGEIVEYIWDFGDGSTGKGKVVTHSYSTPGNYTVTLTVVDDDGAEDSDTTLAHISEYTQNKKPVPVIESKDIAVIGEIIEFNASKSYDPDGEIVTYIWKFGDGKVDYGKVVEHSYSEPGTYEVTLEVVDNLGYKNSTKKSIVILAEGEKVNADFHVETDLLFVGAEIVFNASESSGAIVSYIWEFGDGENITTSSPVCNHTYTKPGIYVVNLTVVGIDGEKDTKSLTIVIEGAWKKETPGFGLAALVVSILLIYVVRRRWISME
;
A
#
# COMPACT_ATOMS: atom_id res chain seq x y z
N MET A 1 -15.30 33.33 -1.08
CA MET A 1 -15.97 34.46 -1.77
C MET A 1 -17.27 33.96 -2.37
N VAL A 2 -18.20 34.90 -2.58
CA VAL A 2 -19.66 34.78 -2.56
C VAL A 2 -20.25 34.71 -3.99
N ASP A 3 -21.41 34.03 -4.11
CA ASP A 3 -22.53 34.17 -5.07
C ASP A 3 -22.51 33.78 -6.58
N LYS A 4 -23.67 33.21 -6.95
CA LYS A 4 -24.37 32.82 -8.21
C LYS A 4 -24.64 34.00 -9.21
N PRO A 5 -25.46 33.90 -10.30
CA PRO A 5 -25.67 32.90 -11.40
C PRO A 5 -26.00 33.51 -12.83
N LEU A 6 -26.24 32.62 -13.81
CA LEU A 6 -27.18 32.67 -14.97
C LEU A 6 -26.93 33.54 -16.24
N VAL A 7 -27.55 33.08 -17.37
CA VAL A 7 -27.73 33.63 -18.75
C VAL A 7 -26.71 33.05 -19.76
N VAL A 8 -27.08 32.24 -20.78
CA VAL A 8 -27.78 32.51 -22.07
C VAL A 8 -28.33 31.15 -22.61
N LEU A 9 -29.63 30.92 -22.82
CA LEU A 9 -30.56 31.28 -23.93
C LEU A 9 -30.45 30.46 -25.25
N LEU A 10 -31.35 29.48 -25.31
CA LEU A 10 -32.09 28.88 -26.44
C LEU A 10 -32.12 29.69 -27.75
N SER A 11 -31.74 29.09 -28.88
CA SER A 11 -32.31 29.37 -30.21
C SER A 11 -32.03 28.23 -31.19
N LEU A 12 -32.94 28.06 -32.17
CA LEU A 12 -32.94 27.11 -33.31
C LEU A 12 -33.69 25.77 -33.10
N TYR A 13 -35.00 25.78 -33.34
CA TYR A 13 -35.59 25.37 -34.63
C TYR A 13 -37.13 25.35 -34.53
N LEU A 14 -37.77 26.38 -35.10
CA LEU A 14 -39.17 26.35 -35.52
C LEU A 14 -39.27 27.23 -36.77
N ASP A 15 -39.39 26.61 -37.93
CA ASP A 15 -39.74 27.27 -39.19
C ASP A 15 -40.86 26.47 -39.83
N LEU A 16 -42.09 26.99 -39.74
CA LEU A 16 -43.19 26.67 -40.65
C LEU A 16 -44.08 27.92 -40.77
N SER A 17 -43.99 28.55 -41.94
CA SER A 17 -44.78 29.70 -42.37
C SER A 17 -46.20 29.29 -42.82
N PRO A 18 -47.20 30.21 -42.79
CA PRO A 18 -48.58 29.91 -43.17
C PRO A 18 -48.94 30.47 -44.57
N GLN A 19 -49.76 29.75 -45.33
CA GLN A 19 -50.98 30.26 -46.02
C GLN A 19 -51.53 29.27 -47.06
N LYS A 20 -52.78 28.82 -46.89
CA LYS A 20 -53.90 28.99 -47.84
C LYS A 20 -55.16 28.26 -47.36
N SER A 21 -56.30 28.95 -47.49
CA SER A 21 -57.65 28.55 -47.14
C SER A 21 -58.37 27.78 -48.27
N ILE A 22 -59.01 26.64 -47.97
CA ILE A 22 -60.17 26.09 -48.70
C ILE A 22 -61.14 25.41 -47.68
N SER A 23 -62.43 25.47 -48.00
CA SER A 23 -63.69 25.28 -47.25
C SER A 23 -64.04 23.84 -46.76
N PRO A 24 -65.13 23.65 -45.97
CA PRO A 24 -65.28 22.56 -45.00
C PRO A 24 -65.99 21.32 -45.52
N GLY A 25 -65.59 20.14 -45.03
CA GLY A 25 -66.31 18.89 -45.23
C GLY A 25 -65.59 17.70 -44.58
N SER A 26 -66.19 17.19 -43.50
CA SER A 26 -66.07 15.83 -42.95
C SER A 26 -64.73 15.09 -43.10
N LEU A 27 -64.03 14.87 -41.98
CA LEU A 27 -63.65 13.52 -41.53
C LEU A 27 -63.00 13.59 -40.15
N TYR A 28 -63.82 13.21 -39.18
CA TYR A 28 -63.50 13.00 -37.78
C TYR A 28 -63.07 11.53 -37.63
N ARG A 29 -61.77 11.27 -37.49
CA ARG A 29 -61.15 10.12 -36.78
C ARG A 29 -59.66 10.07 -37.12
N ASP A 30 -58.84 9.70 -36.15
CA ASP A 30 -57.39 9.40 -36.24
C ASP A 30 -56.36 10.51 -35.95
N TRP A 31 -56.71 11.55 -35.19
CA TRP A 31 -55.72 12.53 -34.70
C TRP A 31 -55.29 12.38 -33.23
N ASP A 32 -56.00 11.59 -32.41
CA ASP A 32 -55.68 11.44 -30.97
C ASP A 32 -54.76 10.25 -30.64
N GLY A 33 -54.69 9.22 -31.50
CA GLY A 33 -53.85 8.04 -31.28
C GLY A 33 -52.35 8.27 -31.56
N MET A 34 -52.03 9.13 -32.52
CA MET A 34 -50.64 9.43 -32.90
C MET A 34 -49.94 10.41 -31.94
N ARG A 35 -50.69 11.31 -31.28
CA ARG A 35 -50.11 12.23 -30.28
C ARG A 35 -49.70 11.49 -29.01
N ARG A 36 -50.50 10.52 -28.52
CA ARG A 36 -50.15 9.73 -27.32
C ARG A 36 -48.96 8.79 -27.54
N LYS A 37 -48.84 8.15 -28.71
CA LYS A 37 -47.69 7.29 -29.03
C LYS A 37 -46.39 8.07 -29.22
N ARG A 38 -46.44 9.28 -29.79
CA ARG A 38 -45.26 10.16 -29.91
C ARG A 38 -44.86 10.80 -28.57
N LEU A 39 -45.82 11.10 -27.70
CA LEU A 39 -45.53 11.56 -26.33
C LEU A 39 -44.87 10.46 -25.48
N LEU A 40 -45.36 9.21 -25.57
CA LEU A 40 -44.76 8.07 -24.85
C LEU A 40 -43.37 7.71 -25.39
N LEU A 41 -43.16 7.74 -26.72
CA LEU A 41 -41.85 7.45 -27.31
C LEU A 41 -40.84 8.56 -26.96
N GLY A 42 -41.28 9.82 -26.92
CA GLY A 42 -40.47 10.95 -26.46
C GLY A 42 -40.14 10.89 -24.96
N LEU A 43 -41.08 10.43 -24.12
CA LEU A 43 -40.83 10.22 -22.69
C LEU A 43 -39.86 9.05 -22.45
N MET A 44 -39.99 7.95 -23.19
CA MET A 44 -39.09 6.80 -23.08
C MET A 44 -37.67 7.13 -23.59
N LEU A 45 -37.53 7.92 -24.65
CA LEU A 45 -36.22 8.36 -25.13
C LEU A 45 -35.57 9.38 -24.16
N ALA A 46 -36.36 10.24 -23.53
CA ALA A 46 -35.87 11.16 -22.50
C ALA A 46 -35.46 10.43 -21.21
N ILE A 47 -36.17 9.37 -20.81
CA ILE A 47 -35.78 8.52 -19.67
C ILE A 47 -34.52 7.70 -20.00
N PHE A 48 -34.38 7.24 -21.25
CA PHE A 48 -33.18 6.52 -21.69
C PHE A 48 -31.96 7.45 -21.80
N ILE A 49 -32.13 8.68 -22.31
CA ILE A 49 -31.05 9.68 -22.40
C ILE A 49 -30.69 10.24 -21.02
N CYS A 50 -31.65 10.44 -20.10
CA CYS A 50 -31.36 10.78 -18.71
C CYS A 50 -30.72 9.61 -17.93
N GLY A 51 -31.07 8.35 -18.25
CA GLY A 51 -30.42 7.16 -17.70
C GLY A 51 -28.99 6.98 -18.20
N VAL A 52 -28.72 7.28 -19.48
CA VAL A 52 -27.38 7.20 -20.08
C VAL A 52 -26.51 8.41 -19.69
N LEU A 53 -27.08 9.61 -19.50
CA LEU A 53 -26.34 10.77 -18.96
C LEU A 53 -26.09 10.64 -17.44
N ALA A 54 -26.96 9.98 -16.68
CA ALA A 54 -26.68 9.60 -15.30
C ALA A 54 -25.60 8.49 -15.21
N LEU A 55 -25.41 7.69 -16.26
CA LEU A 55 -24.30 6.73 -16.37
C LEU A 55 -23.00 7.34 -16.93
N VAL A 56 -23.03 8.52 -17.56
CA VAL A 56 -21.83 9.19 -18.11
C VAL A 56 -21.40 10.42 -17.29
N SER A 57 -22.20 10.89 -16.33
CA SER A 57 -21.76 11.85 -15.31
C SER A 57 -21.53 11.23 -13.92
N ALA A 58 -21.58 9.90 -13.80
CA ALA A 58 -21.13 9.15 -12.62
C ALA A 58 -19.78 8.45 -12.86
N THR A 59 -19.00 8.91 -13.84
CA THR A 59 -17.54 8.78 -13.83
C THR A 59 -16.92 10.12 -13.41
N CYS A 60 -17.48 10.74 -12.37
CA CYS A 60 -16.56 11.34 -11.41
C CYS A 60 -15.71 10.16 -10.95
N LYS A 61 -14.38 10.22 -11.14
CA LYS A 61 -13.45 9.29 -10.50
C LYS A 61 -13.99 9.04 -9.09
N ALA A 62 -14.61 7.89 -8.86
CA ALA A 62 -14.35 7.20 -7.62
C ALA A 62 -12.87 6.92 -7.74
N GLU A 63 -12.06 7.87 -7.27
CA GLU A 63 -10.83 7.48 -6.63
C GLU A 63 -11.30 6.37 -5.68
N THR A 64 -11.02 5.13 -6.05
CA THR A 64 -10.74 4.12 -5.04
C THR A 64 -9.62 4.75 -4.24
N THR A 65 -9.98 5.58 -3.26
CA THR A 65 -9.14 5.73 -2.09
C THR A 65 -9.03 4.29 -1.61
N ASP A 66 -7.95 3.61 -2.00
CA ASP A 66 -7.60 2.35 -1.40
C ASP A 66 -7.72 2.60 0.10
N GLY A 67 -8.73 1.96 0.70
CA GLY A 67 -9.02 2.11 2.10
C GLY A 67 -7.72 1.90 2.86
N ARG A 68 -7.41 2.79 3.79
CA ARG A 68 -6.17 2.67 4.54
C ARG A 68 -6.24 1.38 5.36
N ILE A 69 -5.10 0.73 5.50
CA ILE A 69 -4.98 -0.43 6.38
C ILE A 69 -4.65 0.08 7.78
N LEU A 70 -5.52 -0.19 8.75
CA LEU A 70 -5.29 0.04 10.17
C LEU A 70 -4.89 -1.29 10.81
N TYR A 71 -3.74 -1.31 11.49
CA TYR A 71 -3.18 -2.52 12.08
C TYR A 71 -3.58 -2.68 13.54
N VAL A 72 -3.98 -3.89 13.91
CA VAL A 72 -4.21 -4.30 15.30
C VAL A 72 -3.18 -5.36 15.69
N GLY A 73 -2.44 -5.13 16.78
CA GLY A 73 -1.53 -6.11 17.38
C GLY A 73 -0.13 -6.21 16.75
N GLY A 74 0.35 -5.20 16.01
CA GLY A 74 1.69 -5.22 15.38
C GLY A 74 2.19 -3.84 14.92
N ASP A 75 3.45 -3.74 14.48
CA ASP A 75 4.07 -2.44 14.15
C ASP A 75 3.53 -1.83 12.83
N GLY A 76 3.05 -0.58 12.89
CA GLY A 76 2.50 0.17 11.74
C GLY A 76 1.84 1.50 12.15
N PRO A 77 1.45 2.37 11.21
CA PRO A 77 0.75 3.62 11.51
C PRO A 77 -0.57 3.35 12.24
N GLY A 78 -0.75 3.95 13.42
CA GLY A 78 -1.98 3.80 14.22
C GLY A 78 -2.06 2.55 15.09
N ASN A 79 -1.06 1.67 15.11
CA ASN A 79 -1.00 0.39 15.87
C ASN A 79 -1.96 0.33 17.08
N TYR A 80 -3.13 -0.29 16.86
CA TYR A 80 -4.16 -0.45 17.87
C TYR A 80 -3.93 -1.75 18.65
N THR A 81 -4.22 -1.73 19.95
CA THR A 81 -4.21 -2.95 20.77
C THR A 81 -5.57 -3.66 20.79
N LYS A 82 -6.61 -2.97 20.30
CA LYS A 82 -7.99 -3.42 20.29
C LYS A 82 -8.61 -3.28 18.90
N ILE A 83 -9.43 -4.24 18.52
CA ILE A 83 -10.15 -4.21 17.24
C ILE A 83 -11.17 -3.07 17.24
N GLN A 84 -11.86 -2.84 18.35
CA GLN A 84 -12.85 -1.76 18.43
C GLN A 84 -12.22 -0.37 18.25
N ASP A 85 -11.05 -0.12 18.86
CA ASP A 85 -10.37 1.17 18.76
C ASP A 85 -9.95 1.47 17.31
N ALA A 86 -9.54 0.45 16.55
CA ALA A 86 -9.23 0.58 15.14
C ALA A 86 -10.47 0.93 14.31
N ILE A 87 -11.60 0.27 14.57
CA ILE A 87 -12.90 0.57 13.92
C ILE A 87 -13.34 2.01 14.24
N ASP A 88 -13.20 2.44 15.50
CA ASP A 88 -13.61 3.77 15.95
C ASP A 88 -12.81 4.88 15.23
N ASN A 89 -11.57 4.61 14.82
CA ASN A 89 -10.71 5.52 14.07
C ASN A 89 -10.74 5.35 12.54
N ALA A 90 -11.33 4.26 12.06
CA ALA A 90 -11.46 3.99 10.63
C ALA A 90 -12.50 4.89 9.95
N SER A 91 -12.32 5.10 8.65
CA SER A 91 -13.29 5.70 7.73
C SER A 91 -13.92 4.62 6.85
N ASP A 92 -15.11 4.88 6.32
CA ASP A 92 -15.75 3.96 5.37
C ASP A 92 -14.79 3.60 4.22
N GLY A 93 -14.71 2.31 3.89
CA GLY A 93 -13.78 1.74 2.91
C GLY A 93 -12.46 1.23 3.48
N ASP A 94 -12.06 1.64 4.70
CA ASP A 94 -10.83 1.20 5.34
C ASP A 94 -10.84 -0.32 5.67
N ILE A 95 -9.65 -0.89 5.87
CA ILE A 95 -9.44 -2.29 6.25
C ILE A 95 -8.79 -2.34 7.63
N ILE A 96 -9.39 -3.10 8.54
CA ILE A 96 -8.82 -3.44 9.84
C ILE A 96 -8.05 -4.75 9.68
N PHE A 97 -6.73 -4.68 9.64
CA PHE A 97 -5.87 -5.86 9.57
C PHE A 97 -5.46 -6.31 10.96
N VAL A 98 -5.85 -7.52 11.34
CA VAL A 98 -5.69 -8.06 12.71
C VAL A 98 -4.61 -9.13 12.72
N LYS A 99 -3.48 -8.83 13.37
CA LYS A 99 -2.36 -9.77 13.52
C LYS A 99 -2.75 -10.98 14.35
N SER A 100 -2.01 -12.07 14.19
CA SER A 100 -2.15 -13.27 15.02
C SER A 100 -2.13 -12.93 16.50
N GLY A 101 -3.06 -13.46 17.27
CA GLY A 101 -3.26 -13.15 18.68
C GLY A 101 -4.69 -13.44 19.13
N VAL A 102 -4.88 -13.44 20.45
CA VAL A 102 -6.22 -13.58 21.08
C VAL A 102 -6.69 -12.23 21.58
N TYR A 103 -7.75 -11.72 20.96
CA TYR A 103 -8.38 -10.44 21.26
C TYR A 103 -9.67 -10.70 22.04
N LYS A 104 -9.62 -10.44 23.34
CA LYS A 104 -10.78 -10.61 24.24
C LYS A 104 -11.63 -9.36 24.23
N GLU A 105 -12.60 -9.31 23.32
CA GLU A 105 -13.44 -8.14 23.06
C GLU A 105 -14.86 -8.54 22.64
N ASN A 106 -15.79 -7.59 22.75
CA ASN A 106 -17.09 -7.65 22.07
C ASN A 106 -17.13 -6.47 21.11
N VAL A 107 -17.09 -6.74 19.82
CA VAL A 107 -16.84 -5.75 18.77
C VAL A 107 -18.14 -5.37 18.08
N VAL A 108 -18.34 -4.07 17.85
CA VAL A 108 -19.45 -3.53 17.06
C VAL A 108 -18.91 -2.80 15.85
N LEU A 109 -19.25 -3.33 14.68
CA LEU A 109 -18.99 -2.75 13.38
C LEU A 109 -20.22 -1.95 12.92
N ASN A 110 -20.12 -0.63 12.99
CA ASN A 110 -21.17 0.32 12.61
C ASN A 110 -20.73 1.29 11.49
N LYS A 111 -19.59 0.99 10.86
CA LYS A 111 -19.01 1.70 9.71
C LYS A 111 -18.75 0.70 8.58
N ASN A 112 -18.69 1.18 7.34
CA ASN A 112 -18.48 0.33 6.17
C ASN A 112 -17.00 -0.05 6.03
N VAL A 113 -16.44 -0.81 6.97
CA VAL A 113 -15.03 -1.23 6.99
C VAL A 113 -14.90 -2.75 6.99
N SER A 114 -13.81 -3.26 6.43
CA SER A 114 -13.56 -4.71 6.40
C SER A 114 -12.65 -5.13 7.55
N ILE A 115 -12.85 -6.34 8.09
CA ILE A 115 -11.96 -6.96 9.08
C ILE A 115 -11.27 -8.15 8.40
N GLU A 116 -9.94 -8.12 8.38
CA GLU A 116 -9.11 -9.19 7.83
C GLU A 116 -8.10 -9.66 8.87
N GLY A 117 -8.24 -10.90 9.33
CA GLY A 117 -7.23 -11.54 10.16
C GLY A 117 -6.03 -12.00 9.33
N GLU A 118 -4.87 -12.07 9.95
CA GLU A 118 -3.64 -12.58 9.34
C GLU A 118 -3.76 -14.08 9.04
N ASN A 119 -4.36 -14.85 9.94
CA ASN A 119 -4.57 -16.28 9.79
C ASN A 119 -5.71 -16.72 10.72
N ARG A 120 -6.71 -17.44 10.18
CA ARG A 120 -7.90 -17.83 10.96
C ARG A 120 -7.57 -18.71 12.17
N GLU A 121 -6.50 -19.52 12.10
CA GLU A 121 -6.13 -20.45 13.17
C GLU A 121 -5.45 -19.74 14.36
N THR A 122 -4.89 -18.54 14.13
CA THR A 122 -4.08 -17.82 15.12
C THR A 122 -4.61 -16.43 15.44
N THR A 123 -5.42 -15.81 14.58
CA THR A 123 -6.14 -14.57 14.85
C THR A 123 -7.51 -14.91 15.41
N ILE A 124 -7.70 -14.69 16.72
CA ILE A 124 -8.88 -15.13 17.47
C ILE A 124 -9.54 -13.92 18.13
N LEU A 125 -10.79 -13.63 17.78
CA LEU A 125 -11.69 -12.75 18.53
C LEU A 125 -12.54 -13.59 19.48
N GLU A 126 -12.30 -13.43 20.78
CA GLU A 126 -12.96 -14.19 21.85
C GLU A 126 -13.86 -13.28 22.68
N ALA A 127 -15.09 -13.71 22.96
CA ALA A 127 -16.06 -12.89 23.67
C ALA A 127 -15.56 -12.51 25.08
N ALA A 128 -15.63 -11.23 25.42
CA ALA A 128 -15.24 -10.73 26.74
C ALA A 128 -16.40 -10.61 27.74
N SER A 129 -17.65 -10.60 27.26
CA SER A 129 -18.86 -10.32 28.04
C SER A 129 -19.98 -11.31 27.75
N THR A 130 -20.79 -11.58 28.77
CA THR A 130 -22.01 -12.40 28.68
C THR A 130 -23.21 -11.68 28.08
N GLU A 131 -23.17 -10.35 28.03
CA GLU A 131 -24.33 -9.52 27.67
C GLU A 131 -24.32 -9.08 26.21
N ARG A 132 -23.26 -9.41 25.46
CA ARG A 132 -23.02 -8.91 24.10
C ARG A 132 -22.60 -10.05 23.17
N ARG A 133 -22.90 -9.88 21.88
CA ARG A 133 -22.36 -10.73 20.81
C ARG A 133 -20.85 -10.56 20.71
N THR A 134 -20.15 -11.57 20.19
CA THR A 134 -18.69 -11.48 19.99
C THR A 134 -18.36 -10.45 18.93
N LEU A 135 -19.02 -10.53 17.76
CA LEU A 135 -18.96 -9.54 16.69
C LEU A 135 -20.37 -9.19 16.19
N GLU A 136 -20.74 -7.92 16.30
CA GLU A 136 -22.00 -7.37 15.81
C GLU A 136 -21.77 -6.40 14.64
N LEU A 137 -22.42 -6.66 13.52
CA LEU A 137 -22.48 -5.78 12.36
C LEU A 137 -23.86 -5.13 12.31
N TYR A 138 -23.92 -3.80 12.36
CA TYR A 138 -25.17 -3.07 12.39
C TYR A 138 -25.25 -2.03 11.28
N LYS A 139 -26.19 -2.20 10.35
CA LYS A 139 -26.45 -1.29 9.22
C LYS A 139 -25.23 -0.99 8.35
N VAL A 140 -24.34 -1.97 8.21
CA VAL A 140 -23.16 -1.87 7.36
C VAL A 140 -23.38 -2.49 5.99
N SER A 141 -22.59 -2.05 5.02
CA SER A 141 -22.63 -2.55 3.66
C SER A 141 -21.28 -2.55 2.98
N ASN A 142 -21.12 -3.40 1.96
CA ASN A 142 -19.90 -3.48 1.14
C ASN A 142 -18.64 -3.77 1.99
N CYS A 143 -18.77 -4.66 2.97
CA CYS A 143 -17.69 -5.04 3.89
C CYS A 143 -17.35 -6.52 3.76
N LYS A 144 -16.14 -6.87 4.21
CA LYS A 144 -15.65 -8.25 4.27
C LYS A 144 -15.19 -8.58 5.68
N ILE A 145 -15.55 -9.76 6.18
CA ILE A 145 -14.96 -10.39 7.36
C ILE A 145 -14.23 -11.63 6.89
N SER A 146 -12.93 -11.73 7.14
CA SER A 146 -12.16 -12.90 6.70
C SER A 146 -10.97 -13.27 7.55
N ASN A 147 -10.54 -14.53 7.42
CA ASN A 147 -9.29 -15.06 7.99
C ASN A 147 -9.18 -14.89 9.52
N ILE A 148 -10.30 -15.00 10.23
CA ILE A 148 -10.37 -14.80 11.68
C ILE A 148 -11.26 -15.86 12.33
N THR A 149 -10.90 -16.30 13.54
CA THR A 149 -11.78 -17.10 14.39
C THR A 149 -12.60 -16.19 15.30
N ILE A 150 -13.91 -16.38 15.35
CA ILE A 150 -14.86 -15.63 16.19
C ILE A 150 -15.55 -16.64 17.11
N ARG A 151 -15.31 -16.55 18.42
CA ARG A 151 -15.73 -17.62 19.32
C ARG A 151 -16.18 -17.19 20.71
N GLY A 152 -16.79 -18.15 21.41
CA GLY A 152 -17.01 -18.10 22.85
C GLY A 152 -18.16 -17.22 23.29
N ALA A 153 -19.10 -16.87 22.40
CA ALA A 153 -20.30 -16.15 22.78
C ALA A 153 -21.08 -16.88 23.89
N LYS A 154 -21.60 -16.09 24.83
CA LYS A 154 -22.16 -16.58 26.09
C LYS A 154 -23.67 -16.37 26.15
N GLY A 155 -24.36 -17.24 26.89
CA GLY A 155 -25.82 -17.24 26.94
C GLY A 155 -26.45 -17.29 25.53
N ASP A 156 -27.53 -16.54 25.32
CA ASP A 156 -28.29 -16.48 24.06
C ASP A 156 -27.64 -15.62 22.95
N LYS A 157 -26.41 -15.13 23.15
CA LYS A 157 -25.73 -14.24 22.22
C LYS A 157 -25.02 -15.03 21.13
N SER A 158 -25.17 -14.60 19.89
CA SER A 158 -24.47 -15.20 18.75
C SER A 158 -22.99 -14.78 18.69
N ASN A 159 -22.15 -15.63 18.11
CA ASN A 159 -20.75 -15.28 17.81
C ASN A 159 -20.69 -14.15 16.78
N LEU A 160 -21.38 -14.31 15.65
CA LEU A 160 -21.45 -13.31 14.59
C LEU A 160 -22.90 -12.93 14.33
N TYR A 161 -23.26 -11.68 14.60
CA TYR A 161 -24.62 -11.17 14.40
C TYR A 161 -24.63 -10.02 13.40
N LEU A 162 -25.43 -10.14 12.34
CA LEU A 162 -25.63 -9.10 11.35
C LEU A 162 -27.06 -8.61 11.44
N SER A 163 -27.25 -7.29 11.57
CA SER A 163 -28.58 -6.67 11.56
C SER A 163 -28.65 -5.56 10.52
N GLU A 164 -29.65 -5.66 9.64
CA GLU A 164 -29.92 -4.66 8.59
C GLU A 164 -28.71 -4.43 7.66
N CYS A 165 -27.88 -5.46 7.45
CA CYS A 165 -26.67 -5.38 6.65
C CYS A 165 -26.94 -5.74 5.17
N ARG A 166 -26.12 -5.20 4.27
CA ARG A 166 -26.26 -5.46 2.83
C ARG A 166 -24.92 -5.66 2.13
N ASN A 167 -24.80 -6.66 1.26
CA ASN A 167 -23.57 -6.87 0.48
C ASN A 167 -22.33 -7.06 1.37
N VAL A 168 -22.43 -7.97 2.34
CA VAL A 168 -21.30 -8.34 3.23
C VAL A 168 -20.84 -9.74 2.90
N THR A 169 -19.53 -9.94 2.83
CA THR A 169 -18.91 -11.25 2.62
C THR A 169 -18.25 -11.74 3.89
N ILE A 170 -18.55 -12.98 4.30
CA ILE A 170 -17.92 -13.70 5.41
C ILE A 170 -17.20 -14.90 4.80
N GLN A 171 -15.88 -14.94 4.88
CA GLN A 171 -15.11 -16.01 4.25
C GLN A 171 -13.84 -16.42 4.98
N TYR A 172 -13.49 -17.71 4.93
CA TYR A 172 -12.27 -18.23 5.56
C TYR A 172 -12.21 -17.98 7.08
N CYS A 173 -13.37 -17.92 7.74
CA CYS A 173 -13.47 -17.77 9.19
C CYS A 173 -13.76 -19.11 9.88
N SER A 174 -13.39 -19.23 11.16
CA SER A 174 -13.99 -20.21 12.08
C SER A 174 -14.99 -19.47 12.98
N ILE A 175 -16.20 -19.99 13.12
CA ILE A 175 -17.25 -19.44 13.98
C ILE A 175 -17.71 -20.54 14.92
N GLU A 176 -17.29 -20.46 16.18
CA GLU A 176 -17.31 -21.65 17.04
C GLU A 176 -17.63 -21.39 18.51
N GLU A 177 -18.09 -22.45 19.18
CA GLU A 177 -18.20 -22.52 20.63
C GLU A 177 -19.10 -21.45 21.28
N SER A 178 -20.22 -21.09 20.64
CA SER A 178 -21.28 -20.38 21.38
C SER A 178 -21.96 -21.31 22.39
N GLU A 179 -22.42 -20.75 23.52
CA GLU A 179 -23.14 -21.50 24.55
C GLU A 179 -24.58 -21.83 24.13
N GLU A 180 -25.44 -20.80 24.03
CA GLU A 180 -26.86 -20.93 23.65
C GLU A 180 -27.25 -20.13 22.41
N GLY A 181 -26.46 -19.14 22.02
CA GLY A 181 -26.68 -18.36 20.80
C GLY A 181 -26.17 -19.04 19.54
N ASP A 182 -26.48 -18.46 18.39
CA ASP A 182 -26.08 -19.00 17.09
C ASP A 182 -24.60 -18.78 16.77
N GLY A 183 -24.04 -19.59 15.87
CA GLY A 183 -22.77 -19.26 15.23
C GLY A 183 -22.89 -17.94 14.45
N ILE A 184 -23.74 -17.94 13.41
CA ILE A 184 -24.04 -16.76 12.59
C ILE A 184 -25.54 -16.48 12.63
N PHE A 185 -25.95 -15.25 12.94
CA PHE A 185 -27.35 -14.83 12.86
C PHE A 185 -27.51 -13.58 11.97
N LEU A 186 -28.25 -13.75 10.87
CA LEU A 186 -28.66 -12.70 9.94
C LEU A 186 -30.09 -12.21 10.22
N TYR A 187 -30.22 -10.98 10.69
CA TYR A 187 -31.51 -10.31 10.90
C TYR A 187 -31.73 -9.20 9.86
N ARG A 188 -32.75 -9.33 9.01
CA ARG A 188 -33.11 -8.33 7.98
C ARG A 188 -31.96 -7.98 7.04
N CYS A 189 -31.14 -8.96 6.68
CA CYS A 189 -29.98 -8.76 5.82
C CYS A 189 -30.27 -9.09 4.36
N SER A 190 -29.48 -8.55 3.44
CA SER A 190 -29.59 -8.92 2.02
C SER A 190 -28.24 -9.00 1.32
N LEU A 191 -28.13 -9.84 0.29
CA LEU A 191 -26.88 -10.00 -0.47
C LEU A 191 -25.70 -10.40 0.43
N ILE A 192 -25.93 -11.26 1.42
CA ILE A 192 -24.86 -11.77 2.29
C ILE A 192 -24.23 -12.99 1.64
N SER A 193 -22.90 -13.03 1.55
CA SER A 193 -22.16 -14.18 1.07
C SER A 193 -21.42 -14.84 2.23
N ILE A 194 -21.76 -16.07 2.58
CA ILE A 194 -21.10 -16.89 3.60
C ILE A 194 -20.42 -18.05 2.88
N ARG A 195 -19.10 -18.02 2.77
CA ARG A 195 -18.37 -19.02 1.99
C ARG A 195 -17.04 -19.47 2.56
N ASN A 196 -16.70 -20.75 2.39
CA ASN A 196 -15.39 -21.30 2.82
C ASN A 196 -15.14 -21.11 4.34
N ASN A 197 -16.18 -21.21 5.17
CA ASN A 197 -16.07 -21.07 6.63
C ASN A 197 -16.28 -22.41 7.34
N SER A 198 -15.77 -22.49 8.57
CA SER A 198 -16.08 -23.55 9.53
C SER A 198 -17.04 -22.99 10.58
N ILE A 199 -18.24 -23.56 10.72
CA ILE A 199 -19.25 -23.17 11.71
C ILE A 199 -19.50 -24.35 12.64
N LEU A 200 -18.81 -24.35 13.77
CA LEU A 200 -18.56 -25.54 14.56
C LEU A 200 -19.05 -25.42 16.01
N ASN A 201 -19.63 -26.49 16.55
CA ASN A 201 -19.82 -26.66 17.99
C ASN A 201 -20.61 -25.54 18.71
N ASN A 202 -21.59 -24.93 18.04
CA ASN A 202 -22.52 -23.96 18.64
C ASN A 202 -23.66 -24.73 19.33
N LYS A 203 -23.32 -25.38 20.45
CA LYS A 203 -23.99 -26.61 20.95
C LYS A 203 -25.50 -26.50 21.19
N GLN A 204 -25.97 -25.38 21.75
CA GLN A 204 -27.41 -25.18 21.99
C GLN A 204 -28.03 -24.17 21.02
N GLY A 205 -27.23 -23.57 20.13
CA GLY A 205 -27.68 -22.65 19.10
C GLY A 205 -27.68 -23.26 17.69
N ASN A 206 -28.07 -22.46 16.71
CA ASN A 206 -27.98 -22.87 15.30
C ASN A 206 -26.58 -22.56 14.75
N GLY A 207 -26.13 -23.30 13.74
CA GLY A 207 -24.92 -22.92 12.99
C GLY A 207 -25.15 -21.57 12.29
N ILE A 208 -26.16 -21.51 11.42
CA ILE A 208 -26.56 -20.29 10.71
C ILE A 208 -28.07 -20.07 10.83
N LEU A 209 -28.49 -18.91 11.36
CA LEU A 209 -29.89 -18.48 11.44
C LEU A 209 -30.16 -17.31 10.48
N LEU A 210 -31.20 -17.42 9.67
CA LEU A 210 -31.70 -16.35 8.79
C LEU A 210 -33.11 -15.94 9.20
N ALA A 211 -33.29 -14.68 9.60
CA ALA A 211 -34.61 -14.11 9.86
C ALA A 211 -34.85 -12.86 9.00
N TYR A 212 -35.90 -12.88 8.18
CA TYR A 212 -36.24 -11.80 7.24
C TYR A 212 -35.10 -11.44 6.27
N SER A 213 -34.24 -12.40 5.94
CA SER A 213 -33.03 -12.18 5.14
C SER A 213 -33.17 -12.76 3.74
N SER A 214 -32.75 -12.02 2.71
CA SER A 214 -33.01 -12.39 1.32
C SER A 214 -31.81 -12.24 0.39
N TYR A 215 -31.75 -13.05 -0.67
CA TYR A 215 -30.64 -13.03 -1.63
C TYR A 215 -29.28 -13.31 -1.00
N CYS A 216 -29.24 -14.11 0.07
CA CYS A 216 -28.00 -14.57 0.69
C CYS A 216 -27.52 -15.86 0.00
N ILE A 217 -26.21 -16.05 -0.06
CA ILE A 217 -25.54 -17.22 -0.61
C ILE A 217 -24.72 -17.87 0.50
N ILE A 218 -25.00 -19.13 0.80
CA ILE A 218 -24.28 -19.95 1.77
C ILE A 218 -23.65 -21.10 1.00
N THR A 219 -22.33 -21.08 0.81
CA THR A 219 -21.66 -22.08 -0.03
C THR A 219 -20.31 -22.55 0.49
N ASN A 220 -19.95 -23.81 0.30
CA ASN A 220 -18.64 -24.35 0.66
C ASN A 220 -18.30 -24.16 2.14
N ASN A 221 -19.28 -24.28 3.04
CA ASN A 221 -19.04 -24.21 4.48
C ASN A 221 -19.12 -25.60 5.11
N LYS A 222 -18.32 -25.83 6.16
CA LYS A 222 -18.45 -26.98 7.07
C LYS A 222 -19.31 -26.55 8.25
N ILE A 223 -20.44 -27.21 8.46
CA ILE A 223 -21.45 -26.85 9.46
C ILE A 223 -21.72 -28.08 10.32
N SER A 224 -21.07 -28.15 11.48
CA SER A 224 -21.06 -29.37 12.31
C SER A 224 -21.12 -29.10 13.82
N GLY A 225 -21.71 -30.03 14.57
CA GLY A 225 -21.81 -29.96 16.02
C GLY A 225 -22.75 -28.87 16.56
N ASN A 226 -23.70 -28.40 15.76
CA ASN A 226 -24.69 -27.39 16.17
C ASN A 226 -26.03 -28.05 16.53
N GLN A 227 -26.96 -27.32 17.17
CA GLN A 227 -28.30 -27.85 17.41
C GLN A 227 -29.06 -28.04 16.08
N ILE A 228 -29.06 -27.02 15.23
CA ILE A 228 -29.53 -27.06 13.84
C ILE A 228 -28.42 -26.50 12.96
N GLY A 229 -28.12 -27.12 11.83
CA GLY A 229 -27.08 -26.64 10.91
C GLY A 229 -27.43 -25.27 10.34
N ILE A 230 -28.50 -25.18 9.53
CA ILE A 230 -29.01 -23.94 8.96
C ILE A 230 -30.51 -23.81 9.23
N PHE A 231 -30.93 -22.67 9.79
CA PHE A 231 -32.32 -22.39 10.12
C PHE A 231 -32.83 -21.15 9.36
N LEU A 232 -33.84 -21.34 8.51
CA LEU A 232 -34.50 -20.25 7.78
C LEU A 232 -35.83 -19.92 8.45
N GLN A 233 -35.96 -18.73 9.03
CA GLN A 233 -37.18 -18.27 9.69
C GLN A 233 -37.80 -17.06 9.01
N TYR A 234 -39.11 -16.90 9.23
CA TYR A 234 -39.88 -15.76 8.76
C TYR A 234 -39.71 -15.52 7.25
N GLN A 235 -39.76 -14.27 6.79
CA GLN A 235 -39.67 -13.90 5.38
C GLN A 235 -38.22 -14.02 4.83
N SER A 236 -37.52 -15.11 5.13
CA SER A 236 -36.20 -15.40 4.58
C SER A 236 -36.36 -16.04 3.20
N CYS A 237 -36.16 -15.25 2.14
CA CYS A 237 -36.57 -15.63 0.78
C CYS A 237 -35.45 -15.47 -0.25
N ASN A 238 -35.53 -16.20 -1.36
CA ASN A 238 -34.59 -16.08 -2.48
C ASN A 238 -33.12 -16.31 -2.06
N ASN A 239 -32.86 -17.15 -1.06
CA ASN A 239 -31.52 -17.49 -0.64
C ASN A 239 -31.03 -18.77 -1.35
N THR A 240 -29.72 -18.90 -1.50
CA THR A 240 -29.06 -20.08 -2.08
C THR A 240 -28.21 -20.77 -1.03
N ILE A 241 -28.42 -22.07 -0.84
CA ILE A 241 -27.64 -22.93 0.06
C ILE A 241 -27.07 -24.04 -0.80
N ALA A 242 -25.77 -23.99 -1.08
CA ALA A 242 -25.17 -24.97 -1.98
C ALA A 242 -23.79 -25.44 -1.58
N ARG A 243 -23.44 -26.70 -1.85
CA ARG A 243 -22.07 -27.21 -1.64
C ARG A 243 -21.58 -27.06 -0.21
N ASN A 244 -22.46 -27.12 0.77
CA ASN A 244 -22.07 -27.14 2.18
C ASN A 244 -22.00 -28.58 2.68
N TYR A 245 -21.09 -28.82 3.61
CA TYR A 245 -21.01 -30.06 4.38
C TYR A 245 -21.78 -29.83 5.68
N ILE A 246 -22.96 -30.42 5.80
CA ILE A 246 -23.91 -30.22 6.89
C ILE A 246 -24.02 -31.54 7.62
N GLU A 247 -23.23 -31.70 8.68
CA GLU A 247 -23.07 -32.98 9.35
C GLU A 247 -23.10 -32.88 10.87
N ASP A 248 -23.41 -33.99 11.54
CA ASP A 248 -23.35 -34.12 13.00
C ASP A 248 -24.11 -33.01 13.76
N ASN A 249 -25.17 -32.44 13.17
CA ASN A 249 -26.04 -31.48 13.85
C ASN A 249 -27.11 -32.23 14.64
N LEU A 250 -27.31 -31.83 15.90
CA LEU A 250 -28.03 -32.62 16.90
C LEU A 250 -29.49 -32.87 16.54
N LEU A 251 -30.21 -31.86 16.02
CA LEU A 251 -31.63 -31.97 15.72
C LEU A 251 -31.89 -32.06 14.22
N VAL A 252 -31.48 -31.04 13.45
CA VAL A 252 -31.81 -30.95 12.02
C VAL A 252 -30.63 -30.33 11.24
N GLY A 253 -30.30 -30.86 10.06
CA GLY A 253 -29.33 -30.26 9.16
C GLY A 253 -29.80 -28.90 8.62
N VAL A 254 -30.84 -28.90 7.77
CA VAL A 254 -31.50 -27.67 7.29
C VAL A 254 -32.96 -27.64 7.71
N ARG A 255 -33.37 -26.57 8.41
CA ARG A 255 -34.74 -26.42 8.91
C ARG A 255 -35.45 -25.20 8.30
N ILE A 256 -36.65 -25.44 7.78
CA ILE A 256 -37.55 -24.42 7.23
C ILE A 256 -38.93 -24.61 7.88
N PRO A 257 -39.27 -23.86 8.93
CA PRO A 257 -40.52 -24.00 9.64
C PRO A 257 -41.63 -23.20 8.94
N LYS A 258 -42.87 -23.55 9.23
CA LYS A 258 -44.03 -22.71 8.89
C LYS A 258 -44.17 -21.60 9.92
N SER A 259 -44.33 -20.36 9.46
CA SER A 259 -44.72 -19.24 10.32
C SER A 259 -46.22 -19.29 10.64
N GLY A 260 -46.61 -18.71 11.77
CA GLY A 260 -48.04 -18.56 12.13
C GLY A 260 -48.87 -17.76 11.11
N ASN A 261 -48.20 -16.98 10.26
CA ASN A 261 -48.78 -16.27 9.12
C ASN A 261 -48.04 -16.69 7.83
N PHE A 262 -48.78 -17.20 6.84
CA PHE A 262 -48.20 -17.73 5.61
C PHE A 262 -47.44 -16.69 4.77
N LEU A 263 -47.80 -15.40 4.88
CA LEU A 263 -47.15 -14.31 4.14
C LEU A 263 -45.69 -14.07 4.55
N ILE A 264 -45.31 -14.57 5.73
CA ILE A 264 -43.95 -14.48 6.27
C ILE A 264 -43.32 -15.87 6.38
N ASN A 265 -43.72 -16.82 5.54
CA ASN A 265 -43.00 -18.08 5.42
C ASN A 265 -41.70 -17.88 4.63
N PRO A 266 -40.65 -18.68 4.93
CA PRO A 266 -39.49 -18.75 4.06
C PRO A 266 -39.88 -19.36 2.71
N ARG A 267 -39.52 -18.70 1.59
CA ARG A 267 -39.95 -19.10 0.24
C ARG A 267 -38.92 -18.78 -0.83
N ASN A 268 -39.00 -19.48 -1.97
CA ASN A 268 -38.08 -19.34 -3.11
C ASN A 268 -36.61 -19.54 -2.75
N ASN A 269 -36.29 -20.29 -1.70
CA ASN A 269 -34.90 -20.66 -1.42
C ASN A 269 -34.52 -21.85 -2.30
N THR A 270 -33.26 -21.90 -2.74
CA THR A 270 -32.72 -23.01 -3.55
C THR A 270 -31.61 -23.71 -2.78
N ILE A 271 -31.78 -25.00 -2.52
CA ILE A 271 -30.91 -25.85 -1.71
C ILE A 271 -30.43 -27.02 -2.57
N PHE A 272 -29.14 -27.05 -2.94
CA PHE A 272 -28.61 -28.06 -3.85
C PHE A 272 -27.13 -28.36 -3.65
N GLU A 273 -26.68 -29.54 -4.03
CA GLU A 273 -25.29 -30.02 -3.92
C GLU A 273 -24.72 -29.95 -2.50
N ASN A 274 -25.57 -29.92 -1.47
CA ASN A 274 -25.10 -30.04 -0.09
C ASN A 274 -24.97 -31.51 0.29
N VAL A 275 -24.07 -31.79 1.23
CA VAL A 275 -23.92 -33.12 1.84
C VAL A 275 -24.57 -33.10 3.21
N PHE A 276 -25.55 -33.98 3.40
CA PHE A 276 -26.22 -34.22 4.66
C PHE A 276 -25.81 -35.57 5.22
N LYS A 277 -25.12 -35.56 6.37
CA LYS A 277 -24.56 -36.76 6.99
C LYS A 277 -24.70 -36.74 8.50
N SER A 278 -25.11 -37.83 9.13
CA SER A 278 -25.14 -38.01 10.59
C SER A 278 -25.91 -36.93 11.37
N ASN A 279 -26.84 -36.21 10.73
CA ASN A 279 -27.70 -35.26 11.44
C ASN A 279 -28.83 -36.02 12.14
N GLY A 280 -29.40 -35.45 13.20
CA GLY A 280 -30.60 -36.01 13.84
C GLY A 280 -31.75 -36.24 12.83
N GLN A 281 -31.98 -35.25 11.98
CA GLN A 281 -32.76 -35.33 10.75
C GLN A 281 -32.06 -34.49 9.68
N ASN A 282 -31.92 -34.97 8.46
CA ASN A 282 -31.15 -34.23 7.46
C ASN A 282 -31.80 -32.90 7.06
N ALA A 283 -33.12 -32.88 6.87
CA ALA A 283 -33.85 -31.68 6.50
C ALA A 283 -35.28 -31.66 7.05
N GLU A 284 -35.83 -30.47 7.25
CA GLU A 284 -37.24 -30.24 7.52
C GLU A 284 -37.75 -29.05 6.68
N ASP A 285 -38.84 -29.23 5.95
CA ASP A 285 -39.54 -28.17 5.23
C ASP A 285 -41.05 -28.24 5.48
N CYS A 286 -41.54 -27.28 6.25
CA CYS A 286 -42.93 -27.19 6.69
C CYS A 286 -43.78 -26.22 5.86
N VAL A 287 -43.22 -25.59 4.82
CA VAL A 287 -43.91 -24.54 4.06
C VAL A 287 -44.71 -25.15 2.90
N ASN A 288 -46.03 -25.30 3.11
CA ASN A 288 -46.94 -25.90 2.11
C ASN A 288 -47.09 -25.02 0.85
N VAL A 289 -47.17 -25.67 -0.31
CA VAL A 289 -46.85 -25.17 -1.63
C VAL A 289 -48.07 -24.99 -2.53
N THR A 290 -48.38 -23.75 -2.90
CA THR A 290 -49.23 -23.51 -4.09
C THR A 290 -48.60 -22.56 -5.10
N GLU A 291 -47.86 -21.51 -4.72
CA GLU A 291 -46.99 -20.71 -5.61
C GLU A 291 -45.88 -20.10 -4.74
N GLU A 292 -44.59 -20.20 -5.14
CA GLU A 292 -43.39 -19.80 -4.39
C GLU A 292 -42.81 -20.84 -3.38
N ARG A 293 -42.33 -21.97 -3.92
CA ARG A 293 -41.81 -23.12 -3.16
C ARG A 293 -40.32 -22.97 -2.84
N ASN A 294 -39.84 -23.60 -1.78
CA ASN A 294 -38.41 -23.88 -1.65
C ASN A 294 -38.04 -25.04 -2.57
N LEU A 295 -36.93 -24.91 -3.28
CA LEU A 295 -36.43 -25.93 -4.21
C LEU A 295 -35.26 -26.66 -3.54
N TRP A 296 -35.35 -27.97 -3.47
CA TRP A 296 -34.30 -28.85 -2.94
C TRP A 296 -33.39 -29.40 -4.04
N TYR A 297 -33.28 -28.65 -5.14
CA TYR A 297 -32.40 -28.92 -6.27
C TYR A 297 -32.18 -27.65 -7.08
N ASN A 298 -31.15 -27.62 -7.91
CA ASN A 298 -30.93 -26.53 -8.85
C ASN A 298 -31.81 -26.73 -10.10
N PRO A 299 -32.73 -25.79 -10.42
CA PRO A 299 -33.67 -25.94 -11.52
C PRO A 299 -33.02 -25.90 -12.91
N GLU A 300 -31.82 -25.32 -13.04
CA GLU A 300 -31.07 -25.23 -14.28
C GLU A 300 -30.23 -26.49 -14.52
N THR A 301 -29.44 -26.90 -13.52
CA THR A 301 -28.52 -28.04 -13.66
C THR A 301 -29.17 -29.39 -13.38
N LYS A 302 -30.37 -29.41 -12.79
CA LYS A 302 -31.08 -30.62 -12.38
C LYS A 302 -30.25 -31.48 -11.43
N ARG A 303 -29.59 -30.85 -10.46
CA ARG A 303 -28.79 -31.51 -9.42
C ARG A 303 -29.35 -31.18 -8.05
N GLY A 304 -29.62 -32.22 -7.26
CA GLY A 304 -30.14 -32.18 -5.89
C GLY A 304 -29.01 -32.24 -4.87
N ASN A 305 -29.25 -32.88 -3.73
CA ASN A 305 -28.34 -32.97 -2.59
C ASN A 305 -27.96 -34.42 -2.28
N TYR A 306 -26.88 -34.62 -1.51
CA TYR A 306 -26.44 -35.91 -0.99
C TYR A 306 -27.06 -36.17 0.38
N TRP A 307 -27.69 -37.34 0.54
CA TRP A 307 -28.41 -37.73 1.75
C TRP A 307 -27.91 -39.10 2.21
N ASP A 308 -27.38 -39.19 3.42
CA ASP A 308 -26.87 -40.45 3.99
C ASP A 308 -27.98 -41.46 4.36
N ASP A 309 -29.22 -41.00 4.50
CA ASP A 309 -30.40 -41.82 4.79
C ASP A 309 -31.21 -42.19 3.54
N TYR A 310 -30.76 -41.81 2.35
CA TYR A 310 -31.43 -42.15 1.09
C TYR A 310 -31.38 -43.65 0.80
N GLN A 311 -32.55 -44.26 0.60
CA GLN A 311 -32.69 -45.70 0.33
C GLN A 311 -33.01 -46.01 -1.14
N GLY A 312 -33.02 -44.99 -2.01
CA GLY A 312 -33.28 -45.18 -3.43
C GLY A 312 -32.06 -45.73 -4.18
N LYS A 313 -32.28 -46.05 -5.45
CA LYS A 313 -31.27 -46.63 -6.35
C LYS A 313 -30.96 -45.67 -7.49
N ASP A 314 -29.83 -45.90 -8.14
CA ASP A 314 -29.48 -45.33 -9.44
C ASP A 314 -29.32 -46.49 -10.43
N ALA A 315 -30.44 -47.00 -10.94
CA ALA A 315 -30.42 -48.16 -11.83
C ALA A 315 -29.87 -47.83 -13.22
N ASN A 316 -29.95 -46.56 -13.64
CA ASN A 316 -29.49 -46.11 -14.95
C ASN A 316 -28.02 -45.62 -14.92
N HIS A 317 -27.41 -45.51 -13.74
CA HIS A 317 -26.02 -45.12 -13.48
C HIS A 317 -25.69 -43.71 -14.01
N ASP A 318 -26.65 -42.79 -13.95
CA ASP A 318 -26.46 -41.39 -14.38
C ASP A 318 -26.00 -40.45 -13.24
N GLY A 319 -25.85 -40.99 -12.03
CA GLY A 319 -25.46 -40.27 -10.83
C GLY A 319 -26.62 -39.56 -10.12
N ILE A 320 -27.87 -39.81 -10.53
CA ILE A 320 -29.09 -39.26 -9.95
C ILE A 320 -29.99 -40.41 -9.49
N GLY A 321 -30.54 -40.29 -8.28
CA GLY A 321 -31.46 -41.28 -7.76
C GLY A 321 -32.77 -41.38 -8.55
N ASP A 322 -33.19 -42.59 -8.88
CA ASP A 322 -34.42 -42.90 -9.63
C ASP A 322 -35.70 -42.49 -8.87
N THR A 323 -35.60 -42.29 -7.56
CA THR A 323 -36.73 -41.90 -6.70
C THR A 323 -36.47 -40.58 -6.00
N PRO A 324 -37.44 -39.64 -5.98
CA PRO A 324 -37.27 -38.41 -5.22
C PRO A 324 -37.09 -38.66 -3.72
N TYR A 325 -36.25 -37.87 -3.06
CA TYR A 325 -36.15 -37.86 -1.60
C TYR A 325 -37.20 -36.91 -1.02
N CYS A 326 -38.12 -37.45 -0.23
CA CYS A 326 -39.18 -36.68 0.41
C CYS A 326 -38.63 -35.92 1.61
N ILE A 327 -38.71 -34.59 1.58
CA ILE A 327 -38.27 -33.76 2.69
C ILE A 327 -39.33 -33.82 3.81
N PRO A 328 -38.96 -34.25 5.03
CA PRO A 328 -39.88 -34.24 6.18
C PRO A 328 -40.46 -32.85 6.45
N GLY A 329 -41.70 -32.76 6.96
CA GLY A 329 -42.33 -31.46 7.32
C GLY A 329 -43.77 -31.27 6.85
N ASN A 330 -44.45 -32.31 6.35
CA ASN A 330 -45.85 -32.28 5.92
C ASN A 330 -46.18 -31.29 4.78
N ALA A 331 -45.17 -30.74 4.09
CA ALA A 331 -45.35 -29.80 2.97
C ALA A 331 -45.36 -30.46 1.58
N GLY A 332 -44.94 -31.72 1.47
CA GLY A 332 -44.76 -32.41 0.19
C GLY A 332 -43.54 -31.94 -0.61
N SER A 333 -42.63 -31.17 0.01
CA SER A 333 -41.34 -30.82 -0.56
C SER A 333 -40.51 -32.07 -0.83
N LYS A 334 -39.82 -32.08 -1.96
CA LYS A 334 -38.95 -33.19 -2.37
C LYS A 334 -37.74 -32.70 -3.12
N ASP A 335 -36.64 -33.42 -2.94
CA ASP A 335 -35.50 -33.38 -3.84
C ASP A 335 -35.78 -34.36 -4.99
N GLU A 336 -35.95 -33.83 -6.19
CA GLU A 336 -36.28 -34.60 -7.40
C GLU A 336 -35.04 -35.19 -8.07
N TYR A 337 -33.85 -34.68 -7.74
CA TYR A 337 -32.59 -35.00 -8.42
C TYR A 337 -31.54 -35.41 -7.39
N VAL A 338 -31.92 -36.35 -6.53
CA VAL A 338 -31.13 -36.82 -5.41
C VAL A 338 -29.74 -37.23 -5.89
N LEU A 339 -28.71 -36.68 -5.27
CA LEU A 339 -27.34 -37.15 -5.43
C LEU A 339 -27.11 -38.21 -4.35
N GLY A 340 -26.44 -39.32 -4.68
CA GLY A 340 -26.58 -40.52 -3.87
C GLY A 340 -25.31 -41.11 -3.29
N PHE A 341 -25.53 -41.74 -2.14
CA PHE A 341 -24.97 -43.03 -1.74
C PHE A 341 -26.10 -44.08 -1.96
N PHE A 342 -26.09 -44.83 -3.07
CA PHE A 342 -27.26 -45.61 -3.53
C PHE A 342 -27.37 -47.01 -2.91
N ALA A 343 -28.61 -47.48 -2.68
CA ALA A 343 -28.86 -48.77 -2.02
C ALA A 343 -28.77 -49.98 -2.97
N GLY A 344 -27.91 -50.94 -2.67
CA GLY A 344 -27.77 -52.19 -3.44
C GLY A 344 -26.64 -52.20 -4.47
N ASP A 345 -25.74 -51.24 -4.39
CA ASP A 345 -24.38 -51.40 -4.90
C ASP A 345 -23.63 -52.42 -4.01
N GLU A 346 -23.87 -53.71 -4.27
CA GLU A 346 -22.99 -54.78 -3.78
C GLU A 346 -21.63 -54.62 -4.47
N ASP A 347 -20.69 -54.04 -3.72
CA ASP A 347 -19.25 -54.27 -3.78
C ASP A 347 -18.60 -54.24 -5.18
N SER A 348 -18.45 -53.02 -5.73
CA SER A 348 -17.25 -52.72 -6.52
C SER A 348 -16.82 -51.25 -6.49
N HIS A 349 -17.61 -50.36 -5.88
CA HIS A 349 -17.16 -48.98 -5.68
C HIS A 349 -17.67 -48.46 -4.32
N GLN A 350 -16.98 -48.82 -3.22
CA GLN A 350 -16.55 -47.71 -2.35
C GLN A 350 -15.95 -46.68 -3.33
N PRO A 351 -16.23 -45.36 -3.26
CA PRO A 351 -15.37 -44.44 -3.97
C PRO A 351 -13.95 -44.85 -3.56
N THR A 352 -13.20 -45.41 -4.50
CA THR A 352 -11.81 -45.75 -4.22
C THR A 352 -11.24 -44.40 -3.93
N ASN A 353 -10.89 -44.16 -2.66
CA ASN A 353 -10.39 -42.88 -2.17
C ASN A 353 -9.56 -42.25 -3.29
N GLN A 354 -10.07 -41.16 -3.87
CA GLN A 354 -9.36 -40.49 -4.92
C GLN A 354 -8.24 -39.76 -4.24
N LYS A 355 -7.00 -40.17 -4.57
CA LYS A 355 -5.81 -39.47 -4.09
C LYS A 355 -6.03 -37.96 -4.15
N PRO A 356 -5.61 -37.22 -3.11
CA PRO A 356 -5.67 -35.77 -3.15
C PRO A 356 -4.88 -35.29 -4.37
N VAL A 357 -5.15 -34.07 -4.81
CA VAL A 357 -4.34 -33.40 -5.81
C VAL A 357 -3.41 -32.45 -5.07
N ALA A 358 -2.13 -32.80 -5.04
CA ALA A 358 -1.08 -31.90 -4.57
C ALA A 358 -0.92 -30.76 -5.58
N ASP A 359 -0.85 -29.54 -5.07
CA ASP A 359 -0.45 -28.36 -5.83
C ASP A 359 0.56 -27.61 -4.97
N ALA A 360 1.83 -27.79 -5.33
CA ALA A 360 2.96 -27.18 -4.62
C ALA A 360 3.06 -25.67 -4.89
N GLY A 361 2.21 -25.11 -5.75
CA GLY A 361 2.25 -23.72 -6.18
C GLY A 361 3.27 -23.45 -7.28
N GLY A 362 3.46 -22.16 -7.57
CA GLY A 362 4.37 -21.71 -8.64
C GLY A 362 5.85 -21.84 -8.28
N ASP A 363 6.71 -21.42 -9.21
CA ASP A 363 8.13 -21.22 -8.91
C ASP A 363 8.27 -20.14 -7.83
N TYR A 364 9.00 -20.47 -6.76
CA TYR A 364 9.31 -19.58 -5.68
C TYR A 364 10.63 -18.87 -5.93
N TYR A 365 10.72 -17.62 -5.51
CA TYR A 365 11.91 -16.80 -5.64
C TYR A 365 12.21 -16.17 -4.29
N GLY A 366 13.49 -16.13 -3.94
CA GLY A 366 13.94 -15.41 -2.77
C GLY A 366 15.45 -15.24 -2.76
N THR A 367 15.94 -14.54 -1.75
CA THR A 367 17.37 -14.37 -1.51
C THR A 367 17.85 -15.25 -0.35
N VAL A 368 19.15 -15.49 -0.27
CA VAL A 368 19.76 -16.25 0.83
C VAL A 368 19.32 -15.69 2.20
N ASN A 369 18.88 -16.57 3.11
CA ASN A 369 18.32 -16.31 4.43
C ASN A 369 16.97 -15.57 4.48
N GLU A 370 16.36 -15.26 3.33
CA GLU A 370 15.01 -14.70 3.26
C GLU A 370 13.97 -15.79 3.50
N SER A 371 12.92 -15.45 4.27
CA SER A 371 11.80 -16.35 4.54
C SER A 371 10.84 -16.36 3.36
N ILE A 372 10.79 -17.47 2.64
CA ILE A 372 9.88 -17.71 1.51
C ILE A 372 8.63 -18.40 2.04
N ARG A 373 7.46 -17.90 1.65
CA ARG A 373 6.16 -18.46 2.00
C ARG A 373 5.70 -19.46 0.93
N PHE A 374 5.66 -20.72 1.29
CA PHE A 374 5.13 -21.83 0.50
C PHE A 374 3.65 -22.02 0.83
N ASP A 375 2.82 -22.29 -0.19
CA ASP A 375 1.37 -22.25 -0.06
C ASP A 375 0.71 -23.37 -0.87
N ALA A 376 0.23 -24.40 -0.16
CA ALA A 376 -0.50 -25.52 -0.72
C ALA A 376 -2.02 -25.26 -0.80
N SER A 377 -2.48 -24.00 -0.77
CA SER A 377 -3.92 -23.69 -0.73
C SER A 377 -4.72 -24.17 -1.93
N GLN A 378 -4.07 -24.38 -3.07
CA GLN A 378 -4.68 -24.93 -4.28
C GLN A 378 -4.74 -26.46 -4.28
N SER A 379 -4.05 -27.12 -3.34
CA SER A 379 -4.19 -28.55 -3.11
C SER A 379 -5.62 -28.83 -2.67
N ARG A 380 -6.20 -29.88 -3.23
CA ARG A 380 -7.60 -30.25 -3.01
C ARG A 380 -7.73 -31.75 -2.96
N ASP A 381 -8.68 -32.19 -2.19
CA ASP A 381 -9.13 -33.57 -2.24
C ASP A 381 -10.50 -33.61 -2.96
N PRO A 382 -10.63 -34.38 -4.06
CA PRO A 382 -11.88 -34.48 -4.81
C PRO A 382 -13.04 -35.12 -4.03
N ASP A 383 -12.78 -36.00 -3.07
CA ASP A 383 -13.80 -36.74 -2.31
C ASP A 383 -13.67 -36.68 -0.78
N GLY A 384 -12.63 -36.02 -0.25
CA GLY A 384 -12.44 -35.80 1.19
C GLY A 384 -11.84 -34.44 1.58
N GLU A 385 -11.08 -34.43 2.68
CA GLU A 385 -10.29 -33.31 3.16
C GLU A 385 -8.80 -33.70 3.32
N ILE A 386 -7.90 -32.82 2.89
CA ILE A 386 -6.46 -33.00 3.18
C ILE A 386 -6.19 -32.77 4.67
N VAL A 387 -5.74 -33.80 5.37
CA VAL A 387 -5.43 -33.78 6.81
C VAL A 387 -3.95 -33.51 7.11
N GLU A 388 -3.04 -33.77 6.17
CA GLU A 388 -1.61 -33.53 6.36
C GLU A 388 -0.96 -32.90 5.12
N TYR A 389 -0.06 -31.95 5.35
CA TYR A 389 0.76 -31.29 4.34
C TYR A 389 2.22 -31.37 4.79
N ILE A 390 3.06 -32.03 4.01
CA ILE A 390 4.47 -32.27 4.30
C ILE A 390 5.29 -31.65 3.18
N TRP A 391 6.23 -30.79 3.55
CA TRP A 391 7.15 -30.14 2.61
C TRP A 391 8.55 -30.71 2.78
N ASP A 392 9.20 -31.07 1.68
CA ASP A 392 10.66 -31.24 1.58
C ASP A 392 11.19 -30.07 0.76
N PHE A 393 12.04 -29.25 1.36
CA PHE A 393 12.56 -28.04 0.72
C PHE A 393 13.75 -28.32 -0.21
N GLY A 394 14.20 -29.56 -0.34
CA GLY A 394 15.29 -29.94 -1.24
C GLY A 394 16.70 -29.54 -0.76
N ASP A 395 16.83 -28.98 0.44
CA ASP A 395 18.09 -28.67 1.13
C ASP A 395 18.37 -29.59 2.33
N GLY A 396 17.53 -30.62 2.50
CA GLY A 396 17.58 -31.57 3.62
C GLY A 396 16.71 -31.18 4.81
N SER A 397 16.01 -30.05 4.76
CA SER A 397 15.02 -29.64 5.76
C SER A 397 13.59 -29.93 5.31
N THR A 398 12.67 -30.03 6.28
CA THR A 398 11.26 -30.36 6.04
C THR A 398 10.33 -29.43 6.82
N GLY A 399 9.14 -29.17 6.28
CA GLY A 399 8.08 -28.40 6.92
C GLY A 399 6.76 -29.17 7.01
N LYS A 400 5.87 -28.73 7.92
CA LYS A 400 4.49 -29.25 8.01
C LYS A 400 3.49 -28.11 8.08
N GLY A 401 2.39 -28.25 7.33
CA GLY A 401 1.29 -27.29 7.31
C GLY A 401 0.91 -26.84 5.90
N LYS A 402 -0.34 -26.39 5.76
CA LYS A 402 -0.91 -25.92 4.49
C LYS A 402 -0.18 -24.70 3.92
N VAL A 403 0.29 -23.83 4.81
CA VAL A 403 1.13 -22.69 4.49
C VAL A 403 2.32 -22.74 5.43
N VAL A 404 3.53 -22.78 4.86
CA VAL A 404 4.77 -22.82 5.64
C VAL A 404 5.73 -21.75 5.16
N THR A 405 6.71 -21.44 5.99
CA THR A 405 7.80 -20.55 5.62
C THR A 405 9.13 -21.26 5.78
N HIS A 406 10.04 -21.08 4.83
CA HIS A 406 11.39 -21.63 4.87
C HIS A 406 12.41 -20.65 4.29
N SER A 407 13.66 -20.74 4.74
CA SER A 407 14.76 -19.92 4.24
C SER A 407 15.98 -20.78 3.91
N TYR A 408 16.66 -20.41 2.83
CA TYR A 408 17.82 -21.17 2.32
C TYR A 408 19.12 -20.45 2.64
N SER A 409 20.10 -21.18 3.17
CA SER A 409 21.39 -20.61 3.58
C SER A 409 22.41 -20.47 2.44
N THR A 410 22.16 -21.10 1.30
CA THR A 410 23.02 -21.05 0.11
C THR A 410 22.22 -20.69 -1.14
N PRO A 411 22.80 -19.95 -2.09
CA PRO A 411 22.14 -19.68 -3.37
C PRO A 411 22.06 -20.98 -4.19
N GLY A 412 21.02 -21.10 -5.02
CA GLY A 412 20.78 -22.28 -5.83
C GLY A 412 19.32 -22.47 -6.20
N ASN A 413 19.06 -23.45 -7.06
CA ASN A 413 17.71 -23.90 -7.36
C ASN A 413 17.43 -25.15 -6.53
N TYR A 414 16.42 -25.11 -5.69
CA TYR A 414 16.01 -26.24 -4.86
C TYR A 414 14.70 -26.81 -5.40
N THR A 415 14.65 -28.11 -5.60
CA THR A 415 13.39 -28.80 -5.91
C THR A 415 12.61 -29.00 -4.63
N VAL A 416 11.51 -28.27 -4.50
CA VAL A 416 10.61 -28.34 -3.36
C VAL A 416 9.52 -29.35 -3.66
N THR A 417 9.34 -30.32 -2.78
CA THR A 417 8.32 -31.36 -2.91
C THR A 417 7.26 -31.17 -1.84
N LEU A 418 6.01 -30.99 -2.25
CA LEU A 418 4.85 -31.08 -1.38
C LEU A 418 4.31 -32.50 -1.45
N THR A 419 4.04 -33.11 -0.30
CA THR A 419 3.23 -34.34 -0.16
C THR A 419 2.00 -34.00 0.68
N VAL A 420 0.82 -34.33 0.17
CA VAL A 420 -0.45 -34.16 0.88
C VAL A 420 -1.07 -35.51 1.17
N VAL A 421 -1.71 -35.63 2.34
CA VAL A 421 -2.40 -36.84 2.79
C VAL A 421 -3.86 -36.51 3.08
N ASP A 422 -4.78 -37.28 2.53
CA ASP A 422 -6.22 -37.14 2.79
C ASP A 422 -6.68 -37.84 4.08
N ASP A 423 -7.95 -37.64 4.45
CA ASP A 423 -8.57 -38.21 5.65
C ASP A 423 -8.74 -39.74 5.61
N ASP A 424 -8.64 -40.35 4.44
CA ASP A 424 -8.67 -41.79 4.21
C ASP A 424 -7.26 -42.41 4.05
N GLY A 425 -6.21 -41.59 4.20
CA GLY A 425 -4.80 -41.98 4.21
C GLY A 425 -4.13 -42.16 2.84
N ALA A 426 -4.72 -41.72 1.72
CA ALA A 426 -4.01 -41.70 0.45
C ALA A 426 -3.17 -40.43 0.27
N GLU A 427 -2.12 -40.57 -0.52
CA GLU A 427 -1.08 -39.55 -0.70
C GLU A 427 -0.93 -39.16 -2.17
N ASP A 428 -0.66 -37.89 -2.39
CA ASP A 428 -0.18 -37.35 -3.66
C ASP A 428 0.94 -36.34 -3.42
N SER A 429 1.78 -36.13 -4.43
CA SER A 429 2.92 -35.22 -4.34
C SER A 429 3.08 -34.39 -5.59
N ASP A 430 3.43 -33.12 -5.40
CA ASP A 430 3.75 -32.20 -6.48
C ASP A 430 5.09 -31.51 -6.19
N THR A 431 5.78 -31.10 -7.25
CA THR A 431 7.11 -30.49 -7.16
C THR A 431 7.15 -29.15 -7.85
N THR A 432 7.86 -28.20 -7.24
CA THR A 432 8.13 -26.88 -7.78
C THR A 432 9.58 -26.49 -7.51
N LEU A 433 10.04 -25.36 -8.05
CA LEU A 433 11.39 -24.84 -7.83
C LEU A 433 11.37 -23.65 -6.87
N ALA A 434 12.33 -23.62 -5.96
CA ALA A 434 12.72 -22.42 -5.23
C ALA A 434 14.06 -21.91 -5.80
N HIS A 435 14.01 -20.74 -6.45
CA HIS A 435 15.16 -20.05 -7.01
C HIS A 435 15.72 -19.07 -5.99
N ILE A 436 16.86 -19.43 -5.41
CA ILE A 436 17.53 -18.65 -4.36
C ILE A 436 18.73 -17.93 -4.96
N SER A 437 18.61 -16.63 -5.12
CA SER A 437 19.73 -15.78 -5.53
C SER A 437 20.56 -15.37 -4.31
N GLU A 438 21.82 -15.00 -4.53
CA GLU A 438 22.62 -14.37 -3.48
C GLU A 438 21.93 -13.10 -2.96
N TYR A 439 22.02 -12.87 -1.65
CA TYR A 439 21.61 -11.61 -1.05
C TYR A 439 22.65 -10.54 -1.39
N THR A 440 22.38 -9.69 -2.36
CA THR A 440 23.10 -8.42 -2.54
C THR A 440 22.19 -7.29 -2.07
N GLN A 441 22.40 -6.81 -0.84
CA GLN A 441 21.81 -5.54 -0.42
C GLN A 441 22.33 -4.46 -1.37
N ASN A 442 21.46 -4.00 -2.28
CA ASN A 442 21.81 -2.97 -3.25
C ASN A 442 22.40 -1.75 -2.55
N LYS A 443 23.62 -1.37 -2.92
CA LYS A 443 24.31 -0.20 -2.37
C LYS A 443 23.92 1.00 -3.20
N LYS A 444 23.81 2.16 -2.53
CA LYS A 444 23.51 3.40 -3.26
C LYS A 444 24.63 3.72 -4.25
N PRO A 445 24.32 4.21 -5.46
CA PRO A 445 25.33 4.67 -6.39
C PRO A 445 26.14 5.83 -5.81
N VAL A 446 27.37 6.02 -6.30
CA VAL A 446 28.30 7.06 -5.86
C VAL A 446 28.45 8.10 -6.98
N PRO A 447 27.81 9.27 -6.87
CA PRO A 447 27.95 10.34 -7.86
C PRO A 447 29.28 11.07 -7.71
N VAL A 448 29.91 11.36 -8.84
CA VAL A 448 31.16 12.14 -8.95
C VAL A 448 30.97 13.19 -10.04
N ILE A 449 31.24 14.45 -9.71
CA ILE A 449 31.19 15.58 -10.65
C ILE A 449 32.61 15.95 -11.07
N GLU A 450 32.91 15.88 -12.36
CA GLU A 450 34.08 16.48 -12.97
C GLU A 450 33.67 17.68 -13.84
N SER A 451 34.29 18.82 -13.57
CA SER A 451 34.09 20.10 -14.27
C SER A 451 35.21 21.05 -13.86
N LYS A 452 35.36 22.19 -14.54
CA LYS A 452 36.14 23.33 -14.02
C LYS A 452 35.47 23.94 -12.79
N ASP A 453 36.23 24.67 -11.97
CA ASP A 453 35.74 25.33 -10.74
C ASP A 453 35.35 26.80 -10.98
N ILE A 454 35.92 27.42 -12.02
CA ILE A 454 35.73 28.84 -12.39
C ILE A 454 35.48 28.93 -13.89
N ALA A 455 34.56 29.80 -14.31
CA ALA A 455 34.26 30.11 -15.70
C ALA A 455 33.84 31.58 -15.86
N VAL A 456 33.74 32.07 -17.09
CA VAL A 456 33.16 33.40 -17.38
C VAL A 456 31.71 33.28 -17.87
N ILE A 457 30.96 34.37 -17.83
CA ILE A 457 29.60 34.45 -18.37
C ILE A 457 29.59 33.95 -19.83
N GLY A 458 28.61 33.12 -20.18
CA GLY A 458 28.42 32.59 -21.52
C GLY A 458 29.38 31.46 -21.91
N GLU A 459 30.40 31.16 -21.11
CA GLU A 459 31.32 30.06 -21.38
C GLU A 459 30.61 28.71 -21.23
N ILE A 460 30.75 27.84 -22.24
CA ILE A 460 30.21 26.48 -22.19
C ILE A 460 31.08 25.64 -21.25
N ILE A 461 30.46 25.06 -20.23
CA ILE A 461 31.09 24.20 -19.25
C ILE A 461 30.65 22.75 -19.51
N GLU A 462 31.61 21.86 -19.76
CA GLU A 462 31.34 20.42 -19.72
C GLU A 462 31.23 19.96 -18.26
N PHE A 463 30.13 19.28 -17.93
CA PHE A 463 29.90 18.59 -16.68
C PHE A 463 29.89 17.08 -16.94
N ASN A 464 30.84 16.37 -16.34
CA ASN A 464 31.12 14.99 -16.65
C ASN A 464 30.93 14.11 -15.39
N ALA A 465 29.99 13.17 -15.47
CA ALA A 465 29.71 12.20 -14.41
C ALA A 465 30.33 10.83 -14.66
N SER A 466 31.30 10.71 -15.57
CA SER A 466 31.84 9.42 -16.00
C SER A 466 32.56 8.63 -14.91
N LYS A 467 33.02 9.31 -13.86
CA LYS A 467 33.59 8.68 -12.65
C LYS A 467 32.55 8.27 -11.61
N SER A 468 31.27 8.57 -11.83
CA SER A 468 30.20 8.02 -10.99
C SER A 468 30.10 6.52 -11.24
N TYR A 469 29.93 5.77 -10.16
CA TYR A 469 29.86 4.31 -10.23
C TYR A 469 28.85 3.77 -9.25
N ASP A 470 28.40 2.56 -9.51
CA ASP A 470 27.57 1.78 -8.62
C ASP A 470 28.41 0.59 -8.12
N PRO A 471 28.54 0.37 -6.79
CA PRO A 471 29.30 -0.74 -6.24
C PRO A 471 28.80 -2.14 -6.61
N ASP A 472 27.51 -2.30 -6.93
CA ASP A 472 26.86 -3.60 -7.16
C ASP A 472 25.85 -3.60 -8.33
N GLY A 473 25.75 -2.50 -9.07
CA GLY A 473 24.91 -2.39 -10.25
C GLY A 473 25.45 -1.47 -11.34
N GLU A 474 24.54 -0.82 -12.06
CA GLU A 474 24.84 0.18 -13.08
C GLU A 474 23.98 1.43 -12.87
N ILE A 475 24.56 2.61 -13.12
CA ILE A 475 23.83 3.88 -13.10
C ILE A 475 23.05 4.04 -14.41
N VAL A 476 21.72 4.16 -14.31
CA VAL A 476 20.82 4.28 -15.47
C VAL A 476 20.32 5.70 -15.70
N THR A 477 20.43 6.60 -14.70
CA THR A 477 20.00 7.99 -14.85
C THR A 477 20.97 8.96 -14.18
N TYR A 478 21.23 10.07 -14.87
CA TYR A 478 22.04 11.19 -14.40
C TYR A 478 21.21 12.47 -14.52
N ILE A 479 21.00 13.18 -13.42
CA ILE A 479 20.20 14.40 -13.35
C ILE A 479 21.07 15.53 -12.81
N TRP A 480 21.25 16.57 -13.61
CA TRP A 480 22.02 17.76 -13.26
C TRP A 480 21.08 18.90 -12.90
N LYS A 481 21.33 19.56 -11.77
CA LYS A 481 20.65 20.80 -11.36
C LYS A 481 21.71 21.88 -11.20
N PHE A 482 21.71 22.90 -12.06
CA PHE A 482 22.84 23.83 -12.18
C PHE A 482 22.84 24.99 -11.19
N GLY A 483 21.81 25.11 -10.33
CA GLY A 483 21.69 26.19 -9.34
C GLY A 483 21.12 27.50 -9.88
N ASP A 484 20.95 27.64 -11.19
CA ASP A 484 20.31 28.78 -11.88
C ASP A 484 18.84 28.51 -12.27
N GLY A 485 18.28 27.40 -11.78
CA GLY A 485 16.93 26.93 -12.10
C GLY A 485 16.83 25.99 -13.30
N LYS A 486 17.93 25.75 -14.04
CA LYS A 486 17.94 24.79 -15.15
C LYS A 486 18.34 23.38 -14.69
N VAL A 487 17.86 22.40 -15.45
CA VAL A 487 18.07 20.96 -15.22
C VAL A 487 18.41 20.30 -16.55
N ASP A 488 19.32 19.33 -16.54
CA ASP A 488 19.67 18.53 -17.71
C ASP A 488 19.88 17.05 -17.37
N TYR A 489 19.89 16.19 -18.38
CA TYR A 489 19.94 14.74 -18.26
C TYR A 489 21.02 14.15 -19.16
N GLY A 490 21.91 13.36 -18.57
CA GLY A 490 22.97 12.70 -19.32
C GLY A 490 24.24 12.51 -18.51
N LYS A 491 25.04 11.51 -18.91
CA LYS A 491 26.31 11.20 -18.25
C LYS A 491 27.36 12.30 -18.44
N VAL A 492 27.30 12.99 -19.58
CA VAL A 492 28.07 14.20 -19.88
C VAL A 492 27.09 15.21 -20.45
N VAL A 493 27.09 16.42 -19.90
CA VAL A 493 26.22 17.52 -20.33
C VAL A 493 27.01 18.81 -20.45
N GLU A 494 26.49 19.77 -21.21
CA GLU A 494 27.08 21.09 -21.38
C GLU A 494 26.12 22.15 -20.84
N HIS A 495 26.64 23.13 -20.10
CA HIS A 495 25.83 24.23 -19.58
C HIS A 495 26.64 25.52 -19.49
N SER A 496 25.96 26.66 -19.62
CA SER A 496 26.56 28.00 -19.52
C SER A 496 25.67 28.93 -18.68
N TYR A 497 26.28 29.85 -17.97
CA TYR A 497 25.60 30.79 -17.08
C TYR A 497 25.54 32.20 -17.68
N SER A 498 24.41 32.89 -17.54
CA SER A 498 24.19 34.23 -18.11
C SER A 498 24.53 35.38 -17.16
N GLU A 499 24.68 35.09 -15.87
CA GLU A 499 24.93 36.09 -14.83
C GLU A 499 26.13 35.66 -13.98
N PRO A 500 26.94 36.62 -13.48
CA PRO A 500 28.05 36.30 -12.60
C PRO A 500 27.54 35.86 -11.23
N GLY A 501 28.28 35.00 -10.55
CA GLY A 501 27.93 34.50 -9.22
C GLY A 501 28.44 33.10 -8.94
N THR A 502 28.19 32.61 -7.73
CA THR A 502 28.52 31.23 -7.33
C THR A 502 27.28 30.36 -7.45
N TYR A 503 27.37 29.31 -8.25
CA TYR A 503 26.29 28.36 -8.50
C TYR A 503 26.61 27.00 -7.88
N GLU A 504 25.64 26.44 -7.13
CA GLU A 504 25.75 25.10 -6.57
C GLU A 504 25.16 24.08 -7.54
N VAL A 505 26.03 23.33 -8.22
CA VAL A 505 25.65 22.26 -9.14
C VAL A 505 25.42 20.97 -8.36
N THR A 506 24.22 20.40 -8.47
CA THR A 506 23.88 19.10 -7.88
C THR A 506 23.77 18.04 -8.96
N LEU A 507 24.47 16.93 -8.78
CA LEU A 507 24.30 15.71 -9.58
C LEU A 507 23.53 14.69 -8.73
N GLU A 508 22.38 14.22 -9.21
CA GLU A 508 21.64 13.07 -8.68
C GLU A 508 21.80 11.91 -9.67
N VAL A 509 22.22 10.75 -9.18
CA VAL A 509 22.32 9.51 -9.96
C VAL A 509 21.34 8.48 -9.44
N VAL A 510 20.77 7.70 -10.36
CA VAL A 510 19.84 6.61 -10.07
C VAL A 510 20.37 5.32 -10.69
N ASP A 511 20.40 4.26 -9.92
CA ASP A 511 20.80 2.94 -10.40
C ASP A 511 19.67 2.14 -11.06
N ASN A 512 20.03 0.96 -11.59
CA ASN A 512 19.12 0.04 -12.25
C ASN A 512 18.03 -0.56 -11.35
N LEU A 513 18.06 -0.31 -10.04
CA LEU A 513 17.06 -0.72 -9.05
C LEU A 513 16.33 0.47 -8.40
N GLY A 514 16.58 1.69 -8.89
CA GLY A 514 15.90 2.91 -8.47
C GLY A 514 16.48 3.59 -7.22
N TYR A 515 17.59 3.11 -6.65
CA TYR A 515 18.22 3.78 -5.52
C TYR A 515 18.92 5.05 -6.01
N LYS A 516 18.89 6.07 -5.16
CA LYS A 516 19.36 7.41 -5.49
C LYS A 516 20.44 7.88 -4.54
N ASN A 517 21.38 8.63 -5.09
CA ASN A 517 22.32 9.41 -4.32
C ASN A 517 22.67 10.71 -5.05
N SER A 518 23.14 11.71 -4.32
CA SER A 518 23.48 13.01 -4.89
C SER A 518 24.76 13.58 -4.32
N THR A 519 25.51 14.33 -5.14
CA THR A 519 26.65 15.15 -4.71
C THR A 519 26.52 16.56 -5.24
N LYS A 520 27.30 17.49 -4.68
CA LYS A 520 27.27 18.91 -4.99
C LYS A 520 28.67 19.44 -5.31
N LYS A 521 28.75 20.43 -6.20
CA LYS A 521 29.97 21.15 -6.54
C LYS A 521 29.65 22.63 -6.79
N SER A 522 30.43 23.53 -6.19
CA SER A 522 30.29 24.98 -6.43
C SER A 522 31.10 25.40 -7.65
N ILE A 523 30.48 26.16 -8.55
CA ILE A 523 31.12 26.80 -9.71
C ILE A 523 31.03 28.31 -9.55
N VAL A 524 32.14 29.02 -9.77
CA VAL A 524 32.16 30.49 -9.76
C VAL A 524 32.14 31.01 -11.19
N ILE A 525 31.16 31.87 -11.50
CA ILE A 525 31.00 32.53 -12.80
C ILE A 525 31.38 33.99 -12.66
N LEU A 526 32.37 34.42 -13.42
CA LEU A 526 32.92 35.76 -13.41
C LEU A 526 32.36 36.58 -14.58
N ALA A 527 32.21 37.88 -14.39
CA ALA A 527 31.79 38.78 -15.47
C ALA A 527 32.88 38.90 -16.54
N GLU A 528 32.48 38.99 -17.81
CA GLU A 528 33.40 39.19 -18.93
C GLU A 528 33.98 40.62 -18.89
N GLY A 529 35.30 40.75 -18.96
CA GLY A 529 35.96 42.02 -19.30
C GLY A 529 36.25 43.02 -18.17
N GLU A 530 36.22 42.63 -16.89
CA GLU A 530 36.88 43.47 -15.88
C GLU A 530 38.40 43.29 -15.97
N LYS A 531 39.08 44.33 -16.46
CA LYS A 531 40.54 44.42 -16.42
C LYS A 531 41.01 44.10 -15.01
N VAL A 532 41.95 43.18 -14.89
CA VAL A 532 42.62 42.98 -13.61
C VAL A 532 43.36 44.25 -13.22
N ASN A 533 43.25 44.65 -11.95
CA ASN A 533 43.95 45.80 -11.39
C ASN A 533 44.74 45.32 -10.19
N ALA A 534 46.05 45.39 -10.27
CA ALA A 534 46.95 45.05 -9.18
C ALA A 534 46.92 46.18 -8.15
N ASP A 535 46.63 45.82 -6.90
CA ASP A 535 46.88 46.69 -5.76
C ASP A 535 47.29 45.89 -4.54
N PHE A 536 48.22 46.46 -3.77
CA PHE A 536 48.70 45.85 -2.54
C PHE A 536 49.32 46.86 -1.59
N HIS A 537 49.38 46.48 -0.32
CA HIS A 537 50.09 47.22 0.73
C HIS A 537 50.91 46.26 1.60
N VAL A 538 51.75 46.84 2.46
CA VAL A 538 52.52 46.11 3.48
C VAL A 538 51.81 46.29 4.82
N GLU A 539 51.50 45.19 5.50
CA GLU A 539 50.74 45.25 6.77
C GLU A 539 51.62 45.63 7.97
N THR A 540 52.92 45.38 7.89
CA THR A 540 53.86 45.54 9.02
C THR A 540 54.60 46.88 8.94
N ASP A 541 54.53 47.70 9.99
CA ASP A 541 55.25 49.00 10.09
C ASP A 541 56.77 48.87 10.27
N LEU A 542 57.25 47.69 10.69
CA LEU A 542 58.66 47.46 11.04
C LEU A 542 59.37 46.66 9.95
N LEU A 543 60.13 47.36 9.12
CA LEU A 543 60.86 46.78 7.99
C LEU A 543 62.37 46.72 8.27
N PHE A 544 62.85 45.61 8.84
CA PHE A 544 64.27 45.41 9.15
C PHE A 544 64.75 44.02 8.71
N VAL A 545 66.07 43.87 8.55
CA VAL A 545 66.70 42.59 8.15
C VAL A 545 66.28 41.46 9.10
N GLY A 546 65.74 40.38 8.52
CA GLY A 546 65.27 39.20 9.26
C GLY A 546 63.85 39.28 9.82
N ALA A 547 63.12 40.39 9.61
CA ALA A 547 61.69 40.47 9.90
C ALA A 547 60.87 39.74 8.82
N GLU A 548 59.82 39.04 9.25
CA GLU A 548 58.80 38.52 8.34
C GLU A 548 57.83 39.65 7.97
N ILE A 549 57.82 40.04 6.69
CA ILE A 549 57.01 41.13 6.17
C ILE A 549 55.83 40.53 5.41
N VAL A 550 54.63 40.98 5.75
CA VAL A 550 53.37 40.53 5.13
C VAL A 550 52.94 41.52 4.05
N PHE A 551 52.80 41.02 2.82
CA PHE A 551 52.27 41.74 1.67
C PHE A 551 50.84 41.29 1.41
N ASN A 552 49.91 42.24 1.37
CA ASN A 552 48.49 41.96 1.20
C ASN A 552 47.95 42.64 -0.07
N ALA A 553 47.51 41.81 -1.02
CA ALA A 553 46.93 42.20 -2.30
C ALA A 553 45.39 42.11 -2.33
N SER A 554 44.72 42.09 -1.17
CA SER A 554 43.25 41.97 -1.10
C SER A 554 42.50 43.13 -1.76
N GLU A 555 43.18 44.24 -2.03
CA GLU A 555 42.66 45.40 -2.74
C GLU A 555 42.77 45.28 -4.27
N SER A 556 43.44 44.24 -4.78
CA SER A 556 43.44 43.92 -6.21
C SER A 556 42.03 43.54 -6.68
N SER A 557 41.66 43.94 -7.90
CA SER A 557 40.32 43.70 -8.46
C SER A 557 40.38 43.02 -9.83
N GLY A 558 39.23 42.50 -10.28
CA GLY A 558 39.09 41.69 -11.48
C GLY A 558 39.19 40.18 -11.23
N ALA A 559 39.07 39.40 -12.29
CA ALA A 559 39.05 37.94 -12.28
C ALA A 559 40.45 37.31 -12.09
N ILE A 560 41.10 37.54 -10.94
CA ILE A 560 42.49 37.14 -10.68
C ILE A 560 42.60 35.65 -10.35
N VAL A 561 43.51 34.94 -11.04
CA VAL A 561 43.81 33.51 -10.80
C VAL A 561 45.19 33.26 -10.20
N SER A 562 46.10 34.23 -10.28
CA SER A 562 47.41 34.14 -9.61
C SER A 562 48.03 35.50 -9.31
N TYR A 563 48.86 35.54 -8.27
CA TYR A 563 49.64 36.70 -7.83
C TYR A 563 51.11 36.35 -7.94
N ILE A 564 51.86 37.09 -8.75
CA ILE A 564 53.30 36.93 -8.93
C ILE A 564 53.99 38.07 -8.21
N TRP A 565 54.74 37.74 -7.17
CA TRP A 565 55.50 38.66 -6.33
C TRP A 565 56.97 38.64 -6.75
N GLU A 566 57.55 39.79 -7.04
CA GLU A 566 58.97 39.98 -7.25
C GLU A 566 59.49 40.96 -6.20
N PHE A 567 60.35 40.51 -5.27
CA PHE A 567 60.73 41.32 -4.11
C PHE A 567 61.91 42.27 -4.35
N GLY A 568 62.55 42.18 -5.52
CA GLY A 568 63.67 43.04 -5.90
C GLY A 568 65.03 42.67 -5.26
N ASP A 569 65.09 41.62 -4.45
CA ASP A 569 66.32 41.03 -3.89
C ASP A 569 66.81 39.78 -4.66
N GLY A 570 66.08 39.39 -5.70
CA GLY A 570 66.31 38.21 -6.52
C GLY A 570 65.37 37.04 -6.23
N GLU A 571 64.51 37.15 -5.21
CA GLU A 571 63.48 36.16 -4.91
C GLU A 571 62.12 36.56 -5.50
N ASN A 572 61.42 35.56 -6.05
CA ASN A 572 60.08 35.69 -6.61
C ASN A 572 59.19 34.56 -6.07
N ILE A 573 57.92 34.87 -5.76
CA ILE A 573 56.94 33.90 -5.26
C ILE A 573 55.65 34.00 -6.10
N THR A 574 55.03 32.88 -6.42
CA THR A 574 53.70 32.84 -7.05
C THR A 574 52.70 32.22 -6.10
N THR A 575 51.61 32.93 -5.80
CA THR A 575 50.54 32.50 -4.90
C THR A 575 49.19 32.48 -5.61
N SER A 576 48.30 31.60 -5.16
CA SER A 576 46.86 31.66 -5.48
C SER A 576 46.05 32.48 -4.46
N SER A 577 46.67 32.82 -3.32
CA SER A 577 46.14 33.68 -2.26
C SER A 577 46.66 35.12 -2.40
N PRO A 578 45.88 36.16 -2.07
CA PRO A 578 46.32 37.55 -2.12
C PRO A 578 47.33 37.93 -1.02
N VAL A 579 47.62 37.05 -0.07
CA VAL A 579 48.58 37.32 1.02
C VAL A 579 49.86 36.51 0.83
N CYS A 580 51.01 37.17 0.94
CA CYS A 580 52.33 36.56 0.84
C CYS A 580 53.30 37.13 1.89
N ASN A 581 54.17 36.28 2.44
CA ASN A 581 55.19 36.69 3.41
C ASN A 581 56.58 36.62 2.76
N HIS A 582 57.46 37.57 3.08
CA HIS A 582 58.86 37.59 2.63
C HIS A 582 59.82 38.12 3.71
N THR A 583 61.08 37.71 3.67
CA THR A 583 62.12 38.14 4.63
C THR A 583 63.39 38.59 3.90
N TYR A 584 63.81 39.83 4.10
CA TYR A 584 65.03 40.35 3.48
C TYR A 584 66.27 40.06 4.34
N THR A 585 67.35 39.63 3.68
CA THR A 585 68.62 39.25 4.34
C THR A 585 69.66 40.37 4.38
N LYS A 586 69.46 41.47 3.64
CA LYS A 586 70.37 42.62 3.57
C LYS A 586 69.60 43.94 3.68
N PRO A 587 70.16 44.97 4.34
CA PRO A 587 69.54 46.29 4.34
C PRO A 587 69.62 46.91 2.94
N GLY A 588 68.61 47.68 2.55
CA GLY A 588 68.54 48.24 1.21
C GLY A 588 67.19 48.85 0.86
N ILE A 589 67.13 49.45 -0.33
CA ILE A 589 65.89 49.92 -0.95
C ILE A 589 65.49 48.87 -1.98
N TYR A 590 64.28 48.32 -1.85
CA TYR A 590 63.76 47.28 -2.72
C TYR A 590 62.49 47.75 -3.41
N VAL A 591 62.35 47.40 -4.69
CA VAL A 591 61.11 47.62 -5.45
C VAL A 591 60.41 46.29 -5.54
N VAL A 592 59.26 46.20 -4.86
CA VAL A 592 58.40 45.02 -4.88
C VAL A 592 57.39 45.18 -6.00
N ASN A 593 57.36 44.25 -6.95
CA ASN A 593 56.34 44.19 -7.99
C ASN A 593 55.33 43.10 -7.65
N LEU A 594 54.05 43.45 -7.69
CA LEU A 594 52.95 42.50 -7.75
C LEU A 594 52.42 42.50 -9.18
N THR A 595 52.47 41.35 -9.86
CA THR A 595 51.72 41.12 -11.09
C THR A 595 50.53 40.21 -10.81
N VAL A 596 49.32 40.73 -10.98
CA VAL A 596 48.11 39.90 -10.94
C VAL A 596 47.86 39.36 -12.35
N VAL A 597 47.52 38.06 -12.44
CA VAL A 597 47.18 37.42 -13.71
C VAL A 597 45.71 37.04 -13.66
N GLY A 598 44.94 37.55 -14.61
CA GLY A 598 43.54 37.23 -14.80
C GLY A 598 43.32 35.89 -15.47
N ILE A 599 42.09 35.37 -15.38
CA ILE A 599 41.67 34.12 -16.01
C ILE A 599 41.92 34.10 -17.53
N ASP A 600 41.77 35.24 -18.20
CA ASP A 600 41.98 35.40 -19.65
C ASP A 600 43.46 35.66 -20.02
N GLY A 601 44.37 35.51 -19.07
CA GLY A 601 45.80 35.81 -19.24
C GLY A 601 46.13 37.31 -19.24
N GLU A 602 45.14 38.18 -19.01
CA GLU A 602 45.37 39.60 -18.74
C GLU A 602 46.29 39.76 -17.53
N LYS A 603 47.14 40.78 -17.58
CA LYS A 603 48.07 41.09 -16.49
C LYS A 603 48.03 42.55 -16.18
N ASP A 604 48.07 42.85 -14.90
CA ASP A 604 48.37 44.18 -14.41
C ASP A 604 49.44 44.11 -13.32
N THR A 605 50.25 45.16 -13.23
CA THR A 605 51.40 45.20 -12.35
C THR A 605 51.41 46.46 -11.52
N LYS A 606 51.54 46.29 -10.20
CA LYS A 606 51.75 47.36 -9.23
C LYS A 606 53.16 47.26 -8.64
N SER A 607 53.81 48.40 -8.44
CA SER A 607 55.12 48.46 -7.78
C SER A 607 55.04 49.28 -6.49
N LEU A 608 55.69 48.82 -5.43
CA LEU A 608 55.88 49.52 -4.17
C LEU A 608 57.36 49.54 -3.79
N THR A 609 57.90 50.71 -3.47
CA THR A 609 59.26 50.83 -2.94
C THR A 609 59.25 50.75 -1.43
N ILE A 610 60.05 49.86 -0.86
CA ILE A 610 60.22 49.71 0.59
C ILE A 610 61.69 49.89 0.97
N VAL A 611 61.92 50.31 2.22
CA VAL A 611 63.26 50.47 2.80
C VAL A 611 63.41 49.45 3.92
N ILE A 612 64.40 48.56 3.78
CA ILE A 612 64.74 47.59 4.81
C ILE A 612 65.93 48.12 5.59
N GLU A 613 65.71 48.42 6.87
CA GLU A 613 66.76 48.87 7.77
C GLU A 613 67.63 47.70 8.24
N GLY A 614 68.88 47.99 8.60
CA GLY A 614 69.75 46.98 9.22
C GLY A 614 69.15 46.49 10.53
N ALA A 615 69.32 45.20 10.84
CA ALA A 615 68.85 44.65 12.11
C ALA A 615 69.37 45.50 13.28
N TRP A 616 68.46 45.90 14.18
CA TRP A 616 68.79 46.69 15.37
C TRP A 616 69.88 45.97 16.18
N LYS A 617 71.14 46.41 16.02
CA LYS A 617 72.21 46.02 16.93
C LYS A 617 72.01 46.79 18.22
N LYS A 618 71.43 46.13 19.22
CA LYS A 618 71.50 46.59 20.61
C LYS A 618 72.95 46.45 21.08
N GLU A 619 73.80 47.42 20.76
CA GLU A 619 75.05 47.61 21.49
C GLU A 619 74.70 48.23 22.85
N THR A 620 74.68 47.42 23.89
CA THR A 620 74.80 47.90 25.28
C THR A 620 76.16 47.47 25.80
N PRO A 621 76.89 48.40 26.45
CA PRO A 621 77.12 48.15 27.87
C PRO A 621 77.10 49.40 28.76
N GLY A 622 76.46 49.26 29.92
CA GLY A 622 77.06 49.71 31.18
C GLY A 622 76.67 51.09 31.73
N PHE A 623 75.81 51.03 32.76
CA PHE A 623 75.68 51.96 33.89
C PHE A 623 74.92 53.29 33.74
N GLY A 624 73.90 53.40 34.60
CA GLY A 624 73.79 54.57 35.47
C GLY A 624 72.49 55.35 35.39
N LEU A 625 71.54 55.00 36.27
CA LEU A 625 70.62 55.95 36.93
C LEU A 625 69.78 56.90 36.06
N ALA A 626 68.60 56.44 35.62
CA ALA A 626 67.43 57.33 35.50
C ALA A 626 66.07 56.57 35.44
N ALA A 627 65.94 55.41 36.09
CA ALA A 627 64.66 54.70 36.19
C ALA A 627 63.81 55.14 37.41
N LEU A 628 63.88 56.40 37.85
CA LEU A 628 63.08 56.82 39.02
C LEU A 628 62.59 58.29 39.05
N VAL A 629 62.53 59.03 37.93
CA VAL A 629 62.03 60.43 37.99
C VAL A 629 60.94 60.79 36.95
N VAL A 630 60.67 60.03 35.89
CA VAL A 630 59.61 60.42 34.92
C VAL A 630 58.30 59.62 35.07
N SER A 631 58.23 58.67 36.01
CA SER A 631 56.97 58.04 36.44
C SER A 631 56.22 58.83 37.52
N ILE A 632 56.70 60.01 37.94
CA ILE A 632 56.06 60.85 38.99
C ILE A 632 55.78 62.31 38.55
N LEU A 633 56.10 62.74 37.33
CA LEU A 633 55.85 64.13 36.88
C LEU A 633 54.85 64.33 35.74
N LEU A 634 54.32 63.27 35.12
CA LEU A 634 53.21 63.37 34.16
C LEU A 634 51.81 63.16 34.79
N ILE A 635 51.75 62.79 36.07
CA ILE A 635 50.51 62.80 36.88
C ILE A 635 50.37 64.10 37.71
N TYR A 636 51.40 64.97 37.75
CA TYR A 636 51.34 66.26 38.47
C TYR A 636 51.19 67.52 37.59
N VAL A 637 51.29 67.42 36.25
CA VAL A 637 51.14 68.59 35.34
C VAL A 637 49.75 68.68 34.67
N VAL A 638 48.89 67.67 34.75
CA VAL A 638 47.46 67.76 34.34
C VAL A 638 46.57 68.39 35.43
N ARG A 639 47.14 68.77 36.59
CA ARG A 639 46.45 69.60 37.62
C ARG A 639 47.34 70.76 38.08
N ARG A 640 47.57 71.74 37.21
CA ARG A 640 47.62 73.21 37.51
C ARG A 640 48.32 73.97 36.36
N ARG A 641 47.50 74.59 35.50
CA ARG A 641 47.68 75.91 34.85
C ARG A 641 46.92 75.99 33.50
N TRP A 642 45.61 75.70 33.55
CA TRP A 642 44.66 76.66 33.02
C TRP A 642 44.30 77.56 34.20
N ILE A 643 45.05 78.66 34.34
CA ILE A 643 44.75 79.93 35.02
C ILE A 643 46.05 80.75 34.91
N SER A 644 45.99 81.76 34.05
CA SER A 644 46.65 83.08 34.11
C SER A 644 47.43 83.47 32.83
N MET A 645 46.73 84.28 32.00
CA MET A 645 47.21 85.47 31.29
C MET A 645 48.11 85.21 30.06
N GLU A 646 47.83 85.70 28.85
CA GLU A 646 46.96 86.79 28.35
C GLU A 646 46.07 86.35 27.18
#